data_AF-A0A538B9N5-F1
#
_entry.id   AF-A0A538B9N5-F1
#
_cell.length_a   1.000
_cell.length_b   1.000
_cell.length_c   1.000
_cell.angle_alpha   90.00
_cell.angle_beta   90.00
_cell.angle_gamma   90.00
#
_symmetry.space_group_name_H-M   'P 1'
#
loop_
_entity.id
_entity.type
_entity.pdbx_description
1 polymer ?
#
loop_
_entity_poly.entity_id
_entity_poly.type
_entity_poly.pdbx_seq_one_letter_code
_entity_poly.pdbx_strand_id
1 'polypeptide(L)'
;MADDRIVISSEPAVTPDDLTRRSFPVVFRGYDQDQVRRFLKKAGEELAAVRQREQELRHALEEARSTLAHPELDEATLTAALGEETTRILRSAREAAADMRTKAEERVARMVQEADEHGARLRLEAENVLARRVEEADEVASNIRAAAESDARQVHDRVQAELEAAKARGREMIGEAQAVRERVIGDLARRRRAAQIQIEQLLAGRDRLLDTYKSVRGTLDDITVQLEHAEDEARVAAEAAHHRAVTTPPDDSDLDALAAAGAEDVVQPEPEPAPAVPEPDAWALPEPPVTAAPPSVSVVPTAEPPAESPRPSLVQLQPFDEEEGVRIIGPVSAQESPPEPEPAPVAPVEEATSEEHPEGSVDDLFARLRAERQGAVIKAQQVLANDELGAAPEADARVEPELHVVGAVVEDQVPEEIPAEEAAGADADRALLEQRDECLEAVASDLMRRLKRVLQDEQNEILDRLRQSRGRARPEDALPSAVDQAARYRDAAVAPLAEAASGGASFSGGGGDVDVPARQWAQDLADELVGGLRERVSRSLAAAGESAEDSDAADSLGAAYRQWKTERVEQIARHHLALAFNGGVLAAAPDGSTLRWVFGDPGPCPDCDDNALAGPTAKGDSYPTGQRHPPAHAGCGCLLIAVPG
;
A
#
# COMPACT_ATOMS: atom_id res chain seq x y z
N MET A 1 -66.39 87.78 -25.79
CA MET A 1 -66.03 89.09 -25.19
C MET A 1 -66.59 90.16 -26.10
N ALA A 2 -67.65 90.82 -25.65
CA ALA A 2 -68.33 91.87 -26.40
C ALA A 2 -67.42 93.11 -26.43
N ASP A 3 -67.14 93.60 -27.64
CA ASP A 3 -66.36 94.79 -27.92
C ASP A 3 -67.20 96.01 -27.51
N ASP A 4 -67.02 96.45 -26.26
CA ASP A 4 -67.71 97.62 -25.72
C ASP A 4 -67.08 98.87 -26.33
N ARG A 5 -67.60 99.24 -27.51
CA ARG A 5 -67.17 100.41 -28.27
C ARG A 5 -67.45 101.65 -27.42
N ILE A 6 -66.41 102.18 -26.78
CA ILE A 6 -66.39 103.48 -26.14
C ILE A 6 -66.90 104.51 -27.16
N VAL A 7 -68.15 104.95 -27.00
CA VAL A 7 -68.73 106.03 -27.78
C VAL A 7 -68.07 107.33 -27.31
N ILE A 8 -67.06 107.78 -28.04
CA ILE A 8 -66.45 109.09 -27.82
C ILE A 8 -67.44 110.13 -28.34
N SER A 9 -68.36 110.58 -27.49
CA SER A 9 -69.17 111.77 -27.76
C SER A 9 -68.23 112.98 -27.86
N SER A 10 -68.06 113.47 -29.09
CA SER A 10 -67.22 114.60 -29.45
C SER A 10 -67.99 115.92 -29.29
N GLU A 11 -68.23 116.35 -28.06
CA GLU A 11 -68.45 117.77 -27.78
C GLU A 11 -67.08 118.47 -27.62
N PRO A 12 -66.93 119.74 -28.01
CA PRO A 12 -65.67 120.46 -27.85
C PRO A 12 -65.42 120.71 -26.37
N ALA A 13 -64.63 119.81 -25.78
CA ALA A 13 -64.13 119.91 -24.41
C ALA A 13 -63.35 121.21 -24.24
N VAL A 14 -63.57 121.88 -23.11
CA VAL A 14 -62.80 123.09 -22.76
C VAL A 14 -61.38 122.65 -22.45
N THR A 15 -60.44 122.96 -23.33
CA THR A 15 -59.03 122.59 -23.14
C THR A 15 -58.35 123.51 -22.11
N PRO A 16 -57.27 123.07 -21.46
CA PRO A 16 -56.46 123.95 -20.62
C PRO A 16 -55.97 125.21 -21.35
N ASP A 17 -55.69 125.11 -22.65
CA ASP A 17 -55.33 126.23 -23.51
C ASP A 17 -56.52 127.20 -23.75
N ASP A 18 -57.75 126.69 -23.81
CA ASP A 18 -58.96 127.51 -23.90
C ASP A 18 -59.24 128.29 -22.60
N LEU A 19 -58.90 127.73 -21.43
CA LEU A 19 -59.01 128.42 -20.15
C LEU A 19 -58.00 129.58 -20.04
N THR A 20 -56.78 129.39 -20.55
CA THR A 20 -55.71 130.39 -20.44
C THR A 20 -55.84 131.53 -21.46
N ARG A 21 -56.40 131.27 -22.64
CA ARG A 21 -56.53 132.27 -23.73
C ARG A 21 -57.89 132.96 -23.78
N ARG A 22 -58.86 132.62 -22.92
CA ARG A 22 -60.21 133.20 -22.96
C ARG A 22 -60.20 134.67 -22.53
N SER A 23 -60.66 135.54 -23.42
CA SER A 23 -60.95 136.94 -23.10
C SER A 23 -62.46 137.18 -22.95
N PHE A 24 -62.82 138.11 -22.08
CA PHE A 24 -64.21 138.49 -21.80
C PHE A 24 -64.41 139.97 -22.14
N PRO A 25 -65.58 140.37 -22.66
CA PRO A 25 -65.86 141.77 -22.96
C PRO A 25 -65.97 142.62 -21.68
N VAL A 26 -65.58 143.90 -21.76
CA VAL A 26 -65.60 144.87 -20.65
C VAL A 26 -66.83 145.78 -20.75
N VAL A 27 -67.62 145.83 -19.69
CA VAL A 27 -68.80 146.70 -19.51
C VAL A 27 -68.45 147.84 -18.54
N PHE A 28 -69.27 148.89 -18.42
CA PHE A 28 -69.01 150.01 -17.51
C PHE A 28 -68.81 149.50 -16.07
N ARG A 29 -67.56 149.61 -15.59
CA ARG A 29 -67.02 149.03 -14.33
C ARG A 29 -66.73 147.51 -14.33
N GLY A 30 -66.16 146.95 -15.40
CA GLY A 30 -65.44 145.65 -15.36
C GLY A 30 -65.89 144.62 -16.40
N TYR A 31 -65.40 143.38 -16.31
CA TYR A 31 -65.79 142.29 -17.22
C TYR A 31 -67.27 141.90 -17.07
N ASP A 32 -67.89 141.45 -18.17
CA ASP A 32 -69.24 140.89 -18.19
C ASP A 32 -69.34 139.64 -17.30
N GLN A 33 -69.97 139.80 -16.12
CA GLN A 33 -70.08 138.75 -15.13
C GLN A 33 -70.90 137.54 -15.61
N ASP A 34 -71.87 137.74 -16.51
CA ASP A 34 -72.74 136.66 -16.99
C ASP A 34 -72.02 135.76 -17.99
N GLN A 35 -71.09 136.30 -18.77
CA GLN A 35 -70.24 135.50 -19.65
C GLN A 35 -69.16 134.74 -18.88
N VAL A 36 -68.55 135.39 -17.88
CA VAL A 36 -67.55 134.73 -17.01
C VAL A 36 -68.21 133.57 -16.24
N ARG A 37 -69.39 133.78 -15.65
CA ARG A 37 -70.11 132.71 -14.92
C ARG A 37 -70.50 131.54 -15.82
N ARG A 38 -70.98 131.80 -17.05
CA ARG A 38 -71.30 130.74 -18.02
C ARG A 38 -70.07 129.93 -18.41
N PHE A 39 -68.94 130.60 -18.64
CA PHE A 39 -67.68 129.91 -18.96
C PHE A 39 -67.13 129.11 -17.78
N LEU A 40 -67.14 129.66 -16.57
CA LEU A 40 -66.72 128.95 -15.35
C LEU A 40 -67.63 127.75 -15.06
N LYS A 41 -68.93 127.86 -15.33
CA LYS A 41 -69.86 126.73 -15.24
C LYS A 41 -69.50 125.62 -16.22
N LYS A 42 -69.28 125.96 -17.50
CA LYS A 42 -68.85 125.00 -18.52
C LYS A 42 -67.50 124.35 -18.15
N ALA A 43 -66.52 125.15 -17.70
CA ALA A 43 -65.23 124.65 -17.26
C ALA A 43 -65.34 123.72 -16.03
N GLY A 44 -66.25 124.04 -15.10
CA GLY A 44 -66.55 123.19 -13.95
C GLY A 44 -67.20 121.86 -14.32
N GLU A 45 -68.13 121.88 -15.28
CA GLU A 45 -68.79 120.68 -15.82
C GLU A 45 -67.77 119.75 -16.52
N GLU A 46 -66.87 120.31 -17.33
CA GLU A 46 -65.79 119.54 -17.98
C GLU A 46 -64.77 118.98 -16.99
N LEU A 47 -64.36 119.75 -15.97
CA LEU A 47 -63.45 119.26 -14.93
C LEU A 47 -64.10 118.13 -14.11
N ALA A 48 -65.40 118.22 -13.85
CA ALA A 48 -66.15 117.17 -13.19
C ALA A 48 -66.21 115.90 -14.06
N ALA A 49 -66.49 116.04 -15.35
CA ALA A 49 -66.51 114.92 -16.30
C ALA A 49 -65.14 114.23 -16.43
N VAL A 50 -64.04 115.00 -16.48
CA VAL A 50 -62.67 114.45 -16.53
C VAL A 50 -62.33 113.71 -15.23
N ARG A 51 -62.69 114.26 -14.06
CA ARG A 51 -62.47 113.59 -12.77
C ARG A 51 -63.27 112.30 -12.65
N GLN A 52 -64.52 112.30 -13.14
CA GLN A 52 -65.34 111.10 -13.16
C GLN A 52 -64.71 110.02 -14.05
N ARG A 53 -64.24 110.38 -15.25
CA ARG A 53 -63.54 109.45 -16.14
C ARG A 53 -62.22 108.93 -15.56
N GLU A 54 -61.47 109.77 -14.85
CA GLU A 54 -60.26 109.36 -14.14
C GLU A 54 -60.58 108.35 -13.03
N GLN A 55 -61.67 108.55 -12.29
CA GLN A 55 -62.14 107.59 -11.29
C GLN A 55 -62.58 106.27 -11.91
N GLU A 56 -63.33 106.31 -13.02
CA GLU A 56 -63.74 105.12 -13.78
C GLU A 56 -62.52 104.34 -14.30
N LEU A 57 -61.52 105.02 -14.86
CA LEU A 57 -60.29 104.38 -15.33
C LEU A 57 -59.45 103.82 -14.19
N ARG A 58 -59.37 104.51 -13.04
CA ARG A 58 -58.70 103.99 -11.84
C ARG A 58 -59.39 102.73 -11.33
N HIS A 59 -60.72 102.73 -11.27
CA HIS A 59 -61.49 101.57 -10.86
C HIS A 59 -61.26 100.39 -11.82
N ALA A 60 -61.32 100.62 -13.14
CA ALA A 60 -61.08 99.57 -14.13
C ALA A 60 -59.65 99.00 -14.06
N LEU A 61 -58.66 99.84 -13.74
CA LEU A 61 -57.26 99.41 -13.57
C LEU A 61 -57.09 98.59 -12.28
N GLU A 62 -57.74 99.00 -11.20
CA GLU A 62 -57.74 98.27 -9.93
C GLU A 62 -58.47 96.93 -10.06
N GLU A 63 -59.57 96.90 -10.80
CA GLU A 63 -60.31 95.68 -11.16
C GLU A 63 -59.44 94.74 -12.01
N ALA A 64 -58.79 95.24 -13.07
CA ALA A 64 -57.88 94.44 -13.89
C ALA A 64 -56.65 93.90 -13.12
N ARG A 65 -56.09 94.70 -12.21
CA ARG A 65 -55.01 94.27 -11.31
C ARG A 65 -55.50 93.21 -10.33
N SER A 66 -56.70 93.37 -9.80
CA SER A 66 -57.32 92.38 -8.91
C SER A 66 -57.50 91.05 -9.62
N THR A 67 -57.97 91.05 -10.88
CA THR A 67 -58.12 89.84 -11.70
C THR A 67 -56.79 89.16 -12.03
N LEU A 68 -55.71 89.92 -12.26
CA LEU A 68 -54.38 89.35 -12.48
C LEU A 68 -53.75 88.77 -11.19
N ALA A 69 -54.04 89.38 -10.03
CA ALA A 69 -53.60 88.88 -8.72
C ALA A 69 -54.42 87.66 -8.27
N HIS A 70 -55.67 87.56 -8.71
CA HIS A 70 -56.61 86.48 -8.39
C HIS A 70 -57.16 85.88 -9.69
N PRO A 71 -56.32 85.18 -10.48
CA PRO A 71 -56.79 84.52 -11.67
C PRO A 71 -57.83 83.46 -11.28
N GLU A 72 -59.02 83.52 -11.88
CA GLU A 72 -59.98 82.42 -11.80
C GLU A 72 -59.45 81.25 -12.61
N LEU A 73 -58.75 80.36 -11.91
CA LEU A 73 -58.23 79.13 -12.48
C LEU A 73 -59.37 78.12 -12.55
N ASP A 74 -59.94 77.92 -13.74
CA ASP A 74 -60.90 76.84 -13.97
C ASP A 74 -60.21 75.48 -13.77
N GLU A 75 -60.93 74.52 -13.18
CA GLU A 75 -60.46 73.17 -12.89
C GLU A 75 -59.92 72.49 -14.17
N ALA A 76 -60.55 72.76 -15.32
CA ALA A 76 -60.10 72.26 -16.62
C ALA A 76 -58.72 72.79 -17.05
N THR A 77 -58.36 74.03 -16.69
CA THR A 77 -57.08 74.63 -17.07
C THR A 77 -55.94 74.11 -16.19
N LEU A 78 -56.21 73.96 -14.88
CA LEU A 78 -55.26 73.37 -13.94
C LEU A 78 -54.98 71.90 -14.28
N THR A 79 -56.02 71.10 -14.53
CA THR A 79 -55.85 69.68 -14.90
C THR A 79 -55.08 69.52 -16.21
N ALA A 80 -55.30 70.38 -17.20
CA ALA A 80 -54.54 70.37 -18.45
C ALA A 80 -53.05 70.72 -18.24
N ALA A 81 -52.74 71.79 -17.52
CA ALA A 81 -51.36 72.19 -17.23
C ALA A 81 -50.62 71.13 -16.41
N LEU A 82 -51.30 70.52 -15.43
CA LEU A 82 -50.75 69.44 -14.61
C LEU A 82 -50.57 68.15 -15.43
N GLY A 83 -51.47 67.87 -16.38
CA GLY A 83 -51.31 66.80 -17.38
C GLY A 83 -50.10 67.00 -18.31
N GLU A 84 -49.85 68.23 -18.75
CA GLU A 84 -48.68 68.55 -19.57
C GLU A 84 -47.37 68.41 -18.77
N GLU A 85 -47.33 68.95 -17.56
CA GLU A 85 -46.15 68.87 -16.70
C GLU A 85 -45.83 67.43 -16.29
N THR A 86 -46.85 66.64 -15.92
CA THR A 86 -46.67 65.22 -15.60
C THR A 86 -46.18 64.43 -16.80
N THR A 87 -46.67 64.72 -18.02
CA THR A 87 -46.18 64.10 -19.26
C THR A 87 -44.70 64.46 -19.51
N ARG A 88 -44.30 65.71 -19.25
CA ARG A 88 -42.90 66.15 -19.38
C ARG A 88 -41.99 65.43 -18.39
N ILE A 89 -42.40 65.35 -17.12
CA ILE A 89 -41.66 64.63 -16.08
C ILE A 89 -41.54 63.14 -16.43
N LEU A 90 -42.63 62.49 -16.85
CA LEU A 90 -42.60 61.07 -17.25
C LEU A 90 -41.70 60.83 -18.46
N ARG A 91 -41.65 61.75 -19.43
CA ARG A 91 -40.73 61.65 -20.57
C ARG A 91 -39.28 61.75 -20.13
N SER A 92 -38.94 62.77 -19.34
CA SER A 92 -37.59 62.95 -18.80
C SER A 92 -37.15 61.78 -17.93
N ALA A 93 -38.05 61.25 -17.09
CA ALA A 93 -37.78 60.06 -16.27
C ALA A 93 -37.55 58.81 -17.13
N ARG A 94 -38.31 58.62 -18.23
CA ARG A 94 -38.11 57.50 -19.16
C ARG A 94 -36.80 57.62 -19.95
N GLU A 95 -36.44 58.82 -20.39
CA GLU A 95 -35.15 59.10 -21.06
C GLU A 95 -33.99 58.82 -20.10
N ALA A 96 -34.04 59.34 -18.87
CA ALA A 96 -33.03 59.06 -17.85
C ALA A 96 -32.93 57.56 -17.54
N ALA A 97 -34.06 56.85 -17.46
CA ALA A 97 -34.09 55.40 -17.25
C ALA A 97 -33.55 54.61 -18.46
N ALA A 98 -33.74 55.11 -19.69
CA ALA A 98 -33.13 54.51 -20.88
C ALA A 98 -31.61 54.70 -20.88
N ASP A 99 -31.14 55.91 -20.56
CA ASP A 99 -29.70 56.20 -20.46
C ASP A 99 -29.02 55.37 -19.36
N MET A 100 -29.68 55.20 -18.21
CA MET A 100 -29.18 54.34 -17.13
C MET A 100 -29.07 52.89 -17.58
N ARG A 101 -30.07 52.37 -18.32
CA ARG A 101 -30.03 51.01 -18.86
C ARG A 101 -28.90 50.83 -19.86
N THR A 102 -28.75 51.72 -20.84
CA THR A 102 -27.65 51.64 -21.82
C THR A 102 -26.28 51.67 -21.14
N LYS A 103 -26.08 52.57 -20.16
CA LYS A 103 -24.81 52.63 -19.41
C LYS A 103 -24.56 51.39 -18.56
N ALA A 104 -25.61 50.82 -17.97
CA ALA A 104 -25.51 49.57 -17.23
C ALA A 104 -25.13 48.40 -18.16
N GLU A 105 -25.78 48.29 -19.33
CA GLU A 105 -25.50 47.27 -20.35
C GLU A 105 -24.05 47.38 -20.86
N GLU A 106 -23.57 48.58 -21.19
CA GLU A 106 -22.17 48.81 -21.59
C GLU A 106 -21.17 48.44 -20.50
N ARG A 107 -21.51 48.71 -19.23
CA ARG A 107 -20.65 48.37 -18.09
C ARG A 107 -20.61 46.86 -17.86
N VAL A 108 -21.75 46.18 -17.97
CA VAL A 108 -21.83 44.72 -17.89
C VAL A 108 -21.07 44.07 -19.04
N ALA A 109 -21.25 44.53 -20.28
CA ALA A 109 -20.53 44.02 -21.44
C ALA A 109 -19.00 44.14 -21.27
N ARG A 110 -18.53 45.28 -20.73
CA ARG A 110 -17.11 45.48 -20.43
C ARG A 110 -16.61 44.55 -19.32
N MET A 111 -17.38 44.40 -18.25
CA MET A 111 -17.03 43.50 -17.14
C MET A 111 -16.94 42.04 -17.60
N VAL A 112 -17.87 41.59 -18.46
CA VAL A 112 -17.84 40.24 -19.05
C VAL A 112 -16.60 40.08 -19.92
N GLN A 113 -16.27 41.06 -20.77
CA GLN A 113 -15.06 41.01 -21.59
C GLN A 113 -13.78 40.95 -20.73
N GLU A 114 -13.68 41.78 -19.70
CA GLU A 114 -12.54 41.79 -18.77
C GLU A 114 -12.42 40.45 -18.02
N ALA A 115 -13.54 39.85 -17.62
CA ALA A 115 -13.59 38.54 -16.98
C ALA A 115 -13.16 37.42 -17.94
N ASP A 116 -13.60 37.47 -19.20
CA ASP A 116 -13.21 36.50 -20.24
C ASP A 116 -11.71 36.58 -20.56
N GLU A 117 -11.17 37.79 -20.69
CA GLU A 117 -9.74 38.03 -20.90
C GLU A 117 -8.90 37.60 -19.68
N HIS A 118 -9.42 37.81 -18.47
CA HIS A 118 -8.77 37.30 -17.26
C HIS A 118 -8.81 35.77 -17.19
N GLY A 119 -9.94 35.15 -17.51
CA GLY A 119 -10.09 33.69 -17.58
C GLY A 119 -9.17 33.07 -18.64
N ALA A 120 -9.02 33.72 -19.80
CA ALA A 120 -8.09 33.28 -20.85
C ALA A 120 -6.63 33.34 -20.38
N ARG A 121 -6.23 34.39 -19.65
CA ARG A 121 -4.89 34.51 -19.05
C ARG A 121 -4.64 33.41 -18.03
N LEU A 122 -5.58 33.18 -17.11
CA LEU A 122 -5.45 32.13 -16.08
C LEU A 122 -5.35 30.73 -16.71
N ARG A 123 -6.10 30.45 -17.77
CA ARG A 123 -6.00 29.17 -18.51
C ARG A 123 -4.61 28.99 -19.13
N LEU A 124 -4.09 30.02 -19.81
CA LEU A 124 -2.76 29.97 -20.42
C LEU A 124 -1.65 29.83 -19.35
N GLU A 125 -1.75 30.52 -18.23
CA GLU A 125 -0.82 30.37 -17.10
C GLU A 125 -0.86 28.95 -16.53
N ALA A 126 -2.06 28.39 -16.32
CA ALA A 126 -2.23 27.03 -15.85
C ALA A 126 -1.66 25.99 -16.84
N GLU A 127 -1.91 26.15 -18.14
CA GLU A 127 -1.36 25.30 -19.20
C GLU A 127 0.18 25.36 -19.22
N ASN A 128 0.78 26.56 -19.06
CA ASN A 128 2.22 26.71 -19.00
C ASN A 128 2.83 26.04 -17.75
N VAL A 129 2.19 26.17 -16.58
CA VAL A 129 2.64 25.48 -15.37
C VAL A 129 2.54 23.96 -15.56
N LEU A 130 1.43 23.47 -16.12
CA LEU A 130 1.26 22.03 -16.40
C LEU A 130 2.32 21.53 -17.38
N ALA A 131 2.56 22.24 -18.49
CA ALA A 131 3.58 21.88 -19.47
C ALA A 131 4.97 21.76 -18.82
N ARG A 132 5.35 22.72 -17.98
CA ARG A 132 6.60 22.69 -17.23
C ARG A 132 6.68 21.51 -16.26
N ARG A 133 5.59 21.22 -15.54
CA ARG A 133 5.55 20.08 -14.60
C ARG A 133 5.63 18.74 -15.31
N VAL A 134 5.04 18.62 -16.49
CA VAL A 134 5.13 17.43 -17.34
C VAL A 134 6.58 17.24 -17.82
N GLU A 135 7.23 18.29 -18.30
CA GLU A 135 8.64 18.24 -18.72
C GLU A 135 9.57 17.85 -17.57
N GLU A 136 9.42 18.48 -16.39
CA GLU A 136 10.16 18.13 -15.17
C GLU A 136 9.93 16.65 -14.77
N ALA A 137 8.69 16.17 -14.88
CA ALA A 137 8.36 14.77 -14.55
C ALA A 137 8.93 13.78 -15.57
N ASP A 138 8.90 14.11 -16.85
CA ASP A 138 9.45 13.29 -17.93
C ASP A 138 10.97 13.17 -17.82
N GLU A 139 11.67 14.26 -17.47
CA GLU A 139 13.10 14.25 -17.18
C GLU A 139 13.44 13.35 -15.99
N VAL A 140 12.70 13.48 -14.88
CA VAL A 140 12.89 12.63 -13.70
C VAL A 140 12.62 11.16 -14.04
N ALA A 141 11.54 10.87 -14.76
CA ALA A 141 11.22 9.51 -15.18
C ALA A 141 12.28 8.93 -16.12
N SER A 142 12.83 9.73 -17.04
CA SER A 142 13.93 9.35 -17.91
C SER A 142 15.19 9.01 -17.11
N ASN A 143 15.54 9.84 -16.13
CA ASN A 143 16.69 9.61 -15.26
C ASN A 143 16.53 8.35 -14.40
N ILE A 144 15.35 8.10 -13.86
CA ILE A 144 15.06 6.88 -13.10
C ILE A 144 15.20 5.64 -13.99
N ARG A 145 14.67 5.67 -15.22
CA ARG A 145 14.82 4.55 -16.18
C ARG A 145 16.29 4.30 -16.52
N ALA A 146 17.05 5.36 -16.81
CA ALA A 146 18.48 5.23 -17.11
C ALA A 146 19.29 4.68 -15.93
N ALA A 147 18.98 5.10 -14.70
CA ALA A 147 19.60 4.57 -13.49
C ALA A 147 19.26 3.09 -13.29
N ALA A 148 17.98 2.72 -13.41
CA ALA A 148 17.53 1.34 -13.28
C ALA A 148 18.16 0.42 -14.34
N GLU A 149 18.29 0.88 -15.58
CA GLU A 149 18.99 0.12 -16.63
C GLU A 149 20.48 -0.07 -16.33
N SER A 150 21.16 0.96 -15.81
CA SER A 150 22.56 0.86 -15.39
C SER A 150 22.72 -0.15 -14.25
N ASP A 151 21.86 -0.10 -13.25
CA ASP A 151 21.90 -1.00 -12.10
C ASP A 151 21.62 -2.44 -12.53
N ALA A 152 20.63 -2.65 -13.41
CA ALA A 152 20.34 -3.97 -13.98
C ALA A 152 21.53 -4.54 -14.75
N ARG A 153 22.24 -3.71 -15.55
CA ARG A 153 23.47 -4.12 -16.24
C ARG A 153 24.57 -4.51 -15.25
N GLN A 154 24.79 -3.70 -14.21
CA GLN A 154 25.81 -4.00 -13.19
C GLN A 154 25.52 -5.30 -12.44
N VAL A 155 24.25 -5.55 -12.07
CA VAL A 155 23.83 -6.80 -11.45
C VAL A 155 24.07 -7.98 -12.40
N HIS A 156 23.68 -7.83 -13.67
CA HIS A 156 23.89 -8.89 -14.65
C HIS A 156 25.37 -9.23 -14.84
N ASP A 157 26.22 -8.22 -15.02
CA ASP A 157 27.67 -8.40 -15.18
C ASP A 157 28.29 -9.06 -13.95
N ARG A 158 27.84 -8.69 -12.74
CA ARG A 158 28.29 -9.31 -11.49
C ARG A 158 27.89 -10.78 -11.41
N VAL A 159 26.63 -11.11 -11.71
CA VAL A 159 26.14 -12.50 -11.71
C VAL A 159 26.91 -13.32 -12.75
N GLN A 160 27.14 -12.78 -13.95
CA GLN A 160 27.94 -13.45 -14.97
C GLN A 160 29.38 -13.71 -14.49
N ALA A 161 30.03 -12.72 -13.86
CA ALA A 161 31.37 -12.89 -13.32
C ALA A 161 31.42 -13.95 -12.21
N GLU A 162 30.42 -13.98 -11.32
CA GLU A 162 30.31 -14.99 -10.26
C GLU A 162 30.07 -16.40 -10.83
N LEU A 163 29.25 -16.54 -11.88
CA LEU A 163 29.03 -17.79 -12.60
C LEU A 163 30.30 -18.29 -13.28
N GLU A 164 31.04 -17.43 -13.98
CA GLU A 164 32.30 -17.81 -14.61
C GLU A 164 33.37 -18.20 -13.58
N ALA A 165 33.43 -17.51 -12.43
CA ALA A 165 34.29 -17.89 -11.32
C ALA A 165 33.89 -19.25 -10.72
N ALA A 166 32.59 -19.52 -10.57
CA ALA A 166 32.09 -20.81 -10.10
C ALA A 166 32.42 -21.95 -11.08
N LYS A 167 32.23 -21.74 -12.39
CA LYS A 167 32.62 -22.69 -13.44
C LYS A 167 34.13 -22.94 -13.46
N ALA A 168 34.95 -21.91 -13.23
CA ALA A 168 36.40 -22.07 -13.13
C ALA A 168 36.79 -22.97 -11.94
N ARG A 169 36.22 -22.71 -10.74
CA ARG A 169 36.43 -23.55 -9.56
C ARG A 169 35.97 -24.99 -9.77
N GLY A 170 34.82 -25.19 -10.43
CA GLY A 170 34.32 -26.53 -10.77
C GLY A 170 35.29 -27.30 -11.68
N ARG A 171 35.83 -26.63 -12.71
CA ARG A 171 36.85 -27.24 -13.59
C ARG A 171 38.13 -27.61 -12.86
N GLU A 172 38.59 -26.75 -11.94
CA GLU A 172 39.77 -27.02 -11.10
C GLU A 172 39.54 -28.25 -10.21
N MET A 173 38.41 -28.31 -9.49
CA MET A 173 38.05 -29.45 -8.63
C MET A 173 37.97 -30.77 -9.41
N ILE A 174 37.40 -30.74 -10.62
CA ILE A 174 37.37 -31.93 -11.50
C ILE A 174 38.78 -32.33 -11.90
N GLY A 175 39.64 -31.37 -12.25
CA GLY A 175 41.06 -31.63 -12.55
C GLY A 175 41.80 -32.28 -11.38
N GLU A 176 41.60 -31.77 -10.16
CA GLU A 176 42.17 -32.35 -8.94
C GLU A 176 41.66 -33.77 -8.68
N ALA A 177 40.35 -34.00 -8.80
CA ALA A 177 39.75 -35.31 -8.61
C ALA A 177 40.27 -36.33 -9.64
N GLN A 178 40.43 -35.92 -10.90
CA GLN A 178 41.04 -36.75 -11.95
C GLN A 178 42.49 -37.09 -11.62
N ALA A 179 43.29 -36.13 -11.15
CA ALA A 179 44.67 -36.36 -10.75
C ALA A 179 44.79 -37.33 -9.55
N VAL A 180 43.90 -37.20 -8.56
CA VAL A 180 43.82 -38.14 -7.43
C VAL A 180 43.44 -39.54 -7.92
N ARG A 181 42.42 -39.65 -8.78
CA ARG A 181 42.00 -40.93 -9.37
C ARG A 181 43.14 -41.59 -10.14
N GLU A 182 43.84 -40.86 -10.99
CA GLU A 182 44.99 -41.38 -11.75
C GLU A 182 46.10 -41.87 -10.82
N ARG A 183 46.39 -41.12 -9.74
CA ARG A 183 47.36 -41.53 -8.72
C ARG A 183 46.95 -42.83 -8.03
N VAL A 184 45.68 -42.97 -7.64
CA VAL A 184 45.15 -44.18 -6.98
C VAL A 184 45.19 -45.38 -7.92
N ILE A 185 44.73 -45.23 -9.17
CA ILE A 185 44.78 -46.30 -10.17
C ILE A 185 46.23 -46.71 -10.44
N GLY A 186 47.14 -45.75 -10.56
CA GLY A 186 48.57 -46.00 -10.71
C GLY A 186 49.14 -46.78 -9.52
N ASP A 187 48.75 -46.45 -8.29
CA ASP A 187 49.19 -47.16 -7.10
C ASP A 187 48.64 -48.59 -7.00
N LEU A 188 47.34 -48.76 -7.29
CA LEU A 188 46.72 -50.09 -7.37
C LEU A 188 47.38 -50.96 -8.44
N ALA A 189 47.70 -50.41 -9.60
CA ALA A 189 48.41 -51.13 -10.67
C ALA A 189 49.85 -51.51 -10.26
N ARG A 190 50.54 -50.68 -9.46
CA ARG A 190 51.85 -51.04 -8.88
C ARG A 190 51.71 -52.14 -7.83
N ARG A 191 50.76 -52.03 -6.91
CA ARG A 191 50.50 -53.07 -5.88
C ARG A 191 50.11 -54.40 -6.49
N ARG A 192 49.23 -54.40 -7.50
CA ARG A 192 48.85 -55.61 -8.24
C ARG A 192 50.07 -56.27 -8.87
N ARG A 193 50.94 -55.50 -9.54
CA ARG A 193 52.19 -56.03 -10.12
C ARG A 193 53.12 -56.61 -9.05
N ALA A 194 53.31 -55.91 -7.93
CA ALA A 194 54.12 -56.40 -6.83
C ALA A 194 53.56 -57.71 -6.23
N ALA A 195 52.25 -57.78 -5.99
CA ALA A 195 51.59 -58.99 -5.51
C ALA A 195 51.70 -60.15 -6.52
N GLN A 196 51.61 -59.87 -7.82
CA GLN A 196 51.77 -60.89 -8.85
C GLN A 196 53.20 -61.45 -8.90
N ILE A 197 54.22 -60.58 -8.77
CA ILE A 197 55.62 -61.01 -8.63
C ILE A 197 55.79 -61.88 -7.38
N GLN A 198 55.18 -61.51 -6.24
CA GLN A 198 55.23 -62.31 -5.02
C GLN A 198 54.58 -63.69 -5.21
N ILE A 199 53.44 -63.77 -5.88
CA ILE A 199 52.79 -65.04 -6.22
C ILE A 199 53.71 -65.91 -7.08
N GLU A 200 54.32 -65.34 -8.12
CA GLU A 200 55.26 -66.07 -8.98
C GLU A 200 56.48 -66.56 -8.20
N GLN A 201 57.01 -65.77 -7.27
CA GLN A 201 58.10 -66.18 -6.36
C GLN A 201 57.66 -67.32 -5.44
N LEU A 202 56.46 -67.28 -4.87
CA LEU A 202 55.93 -68.34 -4.01
C LEU A 202 55.68 -69.63 -4.80
N LEU A 203 55.18 -69.53 -6.05
CA LEU A 203 55.00 -70.68 -6.94
C LEU A 203 56.36 -71.31 -7.28
N ALA A 204 57.36 -70.50 -7.65
CA ALA A 204 58.71 -70.99 -7.89
C ALA A 204 59.33 -71.62 -6.64
N GLY A 205 59.11 -71.04 -5.45
CA GLY A 205 59.52 -71.63 -4.17
C GLY A 205 58.85 -72.96 -3.88
N ARG A 206 57.52 -73.05 -4.10
CA ARG A 206 56.75 -74.30 -3.98
C ARG A 206 57.29 -75.37 -4.93
N ASP A 207 57.56 -75.03 -6.18
CA ASP A 207 58.04 -75.99 -7.18
C ASP A 207 59.45 -76.52 -6.81
N ARG A 208 60.33 -75.65 -6.28
CA ARG A 208 61.61 -76.10 -5.70
C ARG A 208 61.43 -77.01 -4.50
N LEU A 209 60.48 -76.72 -3.61
CA LEU A 209 60.16 -77.59 -2.47
C LEU A 209 59.61 -78.95 -2.93
N LEU A 210 58.79 -78.98 -3.98
CA LEU A 210 58.30 -80.22 -4.57
C LEU A 210 59.44 -81.03 -5.19
N ASP A 211 60.37 -80.39 -5.89
CA ASP A 211 61.50 -81.10 -6.50
C ASP A 211 62.50 -81.62 -5.45
N THR A 212 62.77 -80.85 -4.40
CA THR A 212 63.57 -81.35 -3.26
C THR A 212 62.87 -82.50 -2.53
N TYR A 213 61.55 -82.42 -2.31
CA TYR A 213 60.78 -83.53 -1.74
C TYR A 213 60.84 -84.79 -2.61
N LYS A 214 60.71 -84.66 -3.95
CA LYS A 214 60.90 -85.78 -4.88
C LYS A 214 62.30 -86.39 -4.77
N SER A 215 63.34 -85.57 -4.64
CA SER A 215 64.72 -86.04 -4.44
C SER A 215 64.88 -86.78 -3.12
N VAL A 216 64.35 -86.26 -2.02
CA VAL A 216 64.40 -86.92 -0.70
C VAL A 216 63.67 -88.26 -0.74
N ARG A 217 62.49 -88.30 -1.38
CA ARG A 217 61.75 -89.54 -1.58
C ARG A 217 62.57 -90.55 -2.40
N GLY A 218 63.18 -90.13 -3.50
CA GLY A 218 64.07 -90.99 -4.30
C GLY A 218 65.23 -91.54 -3.49
N THR A 219 65.89 -90.71 -2.68
CA THR A 219 66.98 -91.18 -1.79
C THR A 219 66.49 -92.13 -0.70
N LEU A 220 65.27 -91.94 -0.17
CA LEU A 220 64.69 -92.87 0.80
C LEU A 220 64.33 -94.20 0.16
N ASP A 221 63.76 -94.18 -1.04
CA ASP A 221 63.47 -95.38 -1.82
C ASP A 221 64.79 -96.15 -2.11
N ASP A 222 65.85 -95.45 -2.51
CA ASP A 222 67.19 -96.04 -2.72
C ASP A 222 67.77 -96.66 -1.45
N ILE A 223 67.70 -95.95 -0.31
CA ILE A 223 68.14 -96.48 1.00
C ILE A 223 67.33 -97.72 1.39
N THR A 224 66.02 -97.73 1.12
CA THR A 224 65.14 -98.87 1.43
C THR A 224 65.57 -100.10 0.63
N VAL A 225 65.85 -99.94 -0.67
CA VAL A 225 66.37 -101.02 -1.52
C VAL A 225 67.75 -101.50 -1.03
N GLN A 226 68.64 -100.59 -0.64
CA GLN A 226 69.94 -100.97 -0.06
C GLN A 226 69.79 -101.72 1.27
N LEU A 227 68.82 -101.35 2.11
CA LEU A 227 68.54 -102.02 3.37
C LEU A 227 67.97 -103.43 3.14
N GLU A 228 67.02 -103.59 2.20
CA GLU A 228 66.50 -104.90 1.79
C GLU A 228 67.65 -105.80 1.28
N HIS A 229 68.54 -105.25 0.45
CA HIS A 229 69.70 -105.99 -0.03
C HIS A 229 70.65 -106.38 1.11
N ALA A 230 70.92 -105.46 2.05
CA ALA A 230 71.74 -105.74 3.22
C ALA A 230 71.08 -106.76 4.17
N GLU A 231 69.75 -106.78 4.29
CA GLU A 231 69.00 -107.79 5.06
C GLU A 231 69.11 -109.16 4.38
N ASP A 232 68.98 -109.22 3.06
CA ASP A 232 69.18 -110.45 2.29
C ASP A 232 70.63 -110.97 2.41
N GLU A 233 71.62 -110.09 2.28
CA GLU A 233 73.03 -110.43 2.49
C GLU A 233 73.29 -110.90 3.94
N ALA A 234 72.73 -110.21 4.93
CA ALA A 234 72.83 -110.59 6.33
C ALA A 234 72.14 -111.93 6.60
N ARG A 235 71.01 -112.22 5.96
CA ARG A 235 70.33 -113.52 6.04
C ARG A 235 71.18 -114.63 5.44
N VAL A 236 71.75 -114.43 4.26
CA VAL A 236 72.68 -115.39 3.64
C VAL A 236 73.93 -115.59 4.49
N ALA A 237 74.49 -114.52 5.06
CA ALA A 237 75.64 -114.59 5.96
C ALA A 237 75.31 -115.30 7.28
N ALA A 238 74.12 -115.09 7.85
CA ALA A 238 73.61 -115.76 9.04
C ALA A 238 73.33 -117.25 8.76
N GLU A 239 72.78 -117.60 7.60
CA GLU A 239 72.62 -118.99 7.15
C GLU A 239 73.98 -119.67 6.94
N ALA A 240 74.97 -118.97 6.36
CA ALA A 240 76.34 -119.47 6.23
C ALA A 240 77.06 -119.59 7.59
N ALA A 241 76.76 -118.73 8.56
CA ALA A 241 77.25 -118.84 9.94
C ALA A 241 76.56 -120.00 10.68
N HIS A 242 75.26 -120.20 10.48
CA HIS A 242 74.51 -121.33 11.01
C HIS A 242 75.03 -122.66 10.44
N HIS A 243 75.29 -122.72 9.13
CA HIS A 243 75.91 -123.89 8.50
C HIS A 243 77.33 -124.16 9.02
N ARG A 244 78.10 -123.13 9.39
CA ARG A 244 79.41 -123.29 10.09
C ARG A 244 79.25 -123.76 11.54
N ALA A 245 78.23 -123.29 12.26
CA ALA A 245 77.94 -123.72 13.63
C ALA A 245 77.40 -125.18 13.69
N VAL A 246 76.65 -125.62 12.68
CA VAL A 246 76.07 -126.98 12.60
C VAL A 246 77.09 -128.05 12.13
N THR A 247 78.16 -127.65 11.43
CA THR A 247 79.19 -128.56 10.92
C THR A 247 80.41 -128.72 11.83
N THR A 248 80.41 -128.07 13.00
CA THR A 248 81.47 -128.17 14.00
C THR A 248 80.95 -128.96 15.22
N PRO A 249 81.58 -130.09 15.61
CA PRO A 249 81.17 -130.86 16.80
C PRO A 249 81.41 -130.05 18.09
N PRO A 250 80.63 -130.28 19.16
CA PRO A 250 80.77 -129.55 20.40
C PRO A 250 82.07 -129.96 21.10
N ASP A 251 82.99 -129.01 21.28
CA ASP A 251 84.08 -129.15 22.24
C ASP A 251 83.62 -128.55 23.58
N ASP A 252 83.56 -129.41 24.59
CA ASP A 252 83.43 -129.05 26.00
C ASP A 252 84.78 -128.46 26.48
N SER A 253 85.05 -127.21 26.09
CA SER A 253 86.05 -126.36 26.75
C SER A 253 85.79 -124.91 26.35
N ASP A 254 85.09 -124.18 27.22
CA ASP A 254 85.53 -122.88 27.75
C ASP A 254 84.35 -122.15 28.38
N LEU A 255 84.02 -122.61 29.59
CA LEU A 255 83.23 -121.89 30.58
C LEU A 255 84.08 -120.90 31.40
N ASP A 256 85.25 -120.47 30.93
CA ASP A 256 86.16 -119.57 31.67
C ASP A 256 86.80 -118.47 30.78
N ALA A 257 85.99 -117.70 30.06
CA ALA A 257 86.43 -116.46 29.39
C ALA A 257 85.38 -115.32 29.45
N LEU A 258 84.61 -115.26 30.55
CA LEU A 258 83.64 -114.19 30.85
C LEU A 258 84.13 -113.21 31.94
N ALA A 259 85.44 -113.15 32.18
CA ALA A 259 86.04 -112.18 33.09
C ALA A 259 87.35 -111.62 32.51
N ALA A 260 87.41 -110.29 32.40
CA ALA A 260 88.58 -109.44 32.12
C ALA A 260 88.90 -109.09 30.65
N ALA A 261 88.10 -108.18 30.07
CA ALA A 261 88.55 -107.07 29.20
C ALA A 261 87.33 -106.18 28.92
N GLY A 262 87.30 -104.88 29.14
CA GLY A 262 88.21 -103.92 29.72
C GLY A 262 87.39 -102.64 29.84
N ALA A 263 87.41 -102.03 31.02
CA ALA A 263 86.91 -100.69 31.21
C ALA A 263 87.77 -99.74 30.37
N GLU A 264 87.15 -98.98 29.47
CA GLU A 264 87.64 -97.65 29.14
C GLU A 264 86.56 -96.63 29.51
N ASP A 265 87.04 -95.70 30.32
CA ASP A 265 86.37 -94.62 30.99
C ASP A 265 86.28 -93.41 30.03
N VAL A 266 85.10 -92.79 30.05
CA VAL A 266 84.81 -91.34 29.86
C VAL A 266 85.64 -90.53 28.87
N VAL A 267 84.93 -89.91 27.90
CA VAL A 267 84.94 -88.44 27.76
C VAL A 267 83.52 -87.94 27.49
N GLN A 268 82.92 -87.31 28.51
CA GLN A 268 81.88 -86.31 28.32
C GLN A 268 82.56 -85.02 27.81
N PRO A 269 82.07 -84.37 26.74
CA PRO A 269 82.43 -82.98 26.52
C PRO A 269 81.69 -82.08 27.52
N GLU A 270 82.47 -81.40 28.36
CA GLU A 270 82.04 -80.23 29.11
C GLU A 270 81.54 -79.10 28.18
N PRO A 271 80.71 -78.18 28.69
CA PRO A 271 79.92 -77.25 27.89
C PRO A 271 80.76 -76.04 27.44
N GLU A 272 80.79 -75.77 26.14
CA GLU A 272 81.16 -74.46 25.61
C GLU A 272 79.95 -73.49 25.66
N PRO A 273 80.21 -72.19 25.87
CA PRO A 273 79.21 -71.23 26.33
C PRO A 273 78.14 -70.95 25.28
N ALA A 274 76.91 -70.76 25.76
CA ALA A 274 75.78 -70.26 24.98
C ALA A 274 76.19 -69.02 24.14
N PRO A 275 76.02 -69.05 22.80
CA PRO A 275 75.83 -67.80 22.09
C PRO A 275 74.47 -67.24 22.53
N ALA A 276 74.49 -65.97 22.91
CA ALA A 276 73.30 -65.20 23.24
C ALA A 276 72.20 -65.44 22.20
N VAL A 277 71.02 -65.80 22.69
CA VAL A 277 69.75 -65.69 21.99
C VAL A 277 69.67 -64.25 21.46
N PRO A 278 69.67 -63.99 20.13
CA PRO A 278 68.99 -62.80 19.67
C PRO A 278 67.51 -63.11 19.91
N GLU A 279 66.89 -62.34 20.81
CA GLU A 279 65.44 -62.32 20.94
C GLU A 279 64.84 -62.24 19.53
N PRO A 280 63.81 -63.04 19.21
CA PRO A 280 63.11 -62.87 17.95
C PRO A 280 62.60 -61.43 17.93
N ASP A 281 63.15 -60.62 17.04
CA ASP A 281 62.63 -59.29 16.72
C ASP A 281 61.12 -59.46 16.61
N ALA A 282 60.44 -58.82 17.55
CA ALA A 282 59.02 -58.88 17.69
C ALA A 282 58.41 -58.65 16.30
N TRP A 283 57.48 -59.53 15.91
CA TRP A 283 56.38 -59.10 15.06
C TRP A 283 55.61 -58.01 15.81
N ALA A 284 56.20 -56.83 15.91
CA ALA A 284 55.50 -55.59 16.11
C ALA A 284 54.75 -55.35 14.80
N LEU A 285 53.45 -55.63 14.82
CA LEU A 285 52.53 -55.02 13.89
C LEU A 285 52.85 -53.51 13.87
N PRO A 286 53.08 -52.89 12.70
CA PRO A 286 53.12 -51.45 12.66
C PRO A 286 51.72 -50.96 13.06
N GLU A 287 51.63 -50.32 14.23
CA GLU A 287 50.50 -49.47 14.56
C GLU A 287 50.31 -48.46 13.40
N PRO A 288 49.08 -48.23 12.93
CA PRO A 288 48.87 -47.21 11.91
C PRO A 288 49.35 -45.87 12.46
N PRO A 289 49.93 -44.99 11.62
CA PRO A 289 50.17 -43.62 12.06
C PRO A 289 48.82 -43.02 12.46
N VAL A 290 48.66 -42.74 13.75
CA VAL A 290 47.73 -41.73 14.25
C VAL A 290 48.16 -40.41 13.63
N THR A 291 47.68 -40.19 12.42
CA THR A 291 47.69 -38.88 11.78
C THR A 291 46.80 -38.03 12.65
N ALA A 292 47.39 -37.00 13.25
CA ALA A 292 46.67 -35.93 13.88
C ALA A 292 45.53 -35.50 12.95
N ALA A 293 44.30 -35.67 13.43
CA ALA A 293 43.14 -35.07 12.79
C ALA A 293 43.40 -33.56 12.66
N PRO A 294 43.08 -32.94 11.51
CA PRO A 294 43.07 -31.49 11.42
C PRO A 294 42.11 -30.93 12.48
N PRO A 295 42.35 -29.75 13.06
CA PRO A 295 41.36 -29.13 13.92
C PRO A 295 40.10 -28.90 13.08
N SER A 296 39.04 -29.62 13.42
CA SER A 296 37.70 -29.38 12.93
C SER A 296 37.28 -28.00 13.41
N VAL A 297 37.38 -27.00 12.53
CA VAL A 297 36.71 -25.72 12.70
C VAL A 297 35.23 -25.97 12.38
N SER A 298 34.50 -26.54 13.35
CA SER A 298 33.07 -26.35 13.48
C SER A 298 32.85 -25.06 14.24
N VAL A 299 32.65 -23.97 13.51
CA VAL A 299 31.98 -22.79 14.06
C VAL A 299 30.49 -23.13 14.08
N VAL A 300 30.07 -23.78 15.17
CA VAL A 300 28.70 -23.72 15.65
C VAL A 300 28.75 -22.80 16.86
N PRO A 301 28.08 -21.64 16.87
CA PRO A 301 27.96 -20.86 18.09
C PRO A 301 27.00 -21.60 19.03
N THR A 302 27.55 -22.35 19.99
CA THR A 302 26.79 -22.75 21.18
C THR A 302 26.78 -21.55 22.11
N ALA A 303 25.67 -20.80 22.07
CA ALA A 303 25.37 -19.83 23.09
C ALA A 303 25.11 -20.57 24.42
N GLU A 304 25.85 -20.19 25.45
CA GLU A 304 25.51 -20.43 26.85
C GLU A 304 24.10 -19.91 27.13
N PRO A 305 23.24 -20.66 27.83
CA PRO A 305 21.91 -20.16 28.20
C PRO A 305 22.06 -18.99 29.18
N PRO A 306 21.42 -17.83 28.95
CA PRO A 306 21.36 -16.80 29.97
C PRO A 306 20.51 -17.31 31.14
N ALA A 307 20.99 -17.01 32.34
CA ALA A 307 20.32 -17.27 33.59
C ALA A 307 18.85 -16.83 33.57
N GLU A 308 17.96 -17.72 34.03
CA GLU A 308 16.56 -17.45 34.34
C GLU A 308 16.47 -16.23 35.27
N SER A 309 15.94 -15.13 34.71
CA SER A 309 15.29 -14.11 35.52
C SER A 309 13.89 -14.62 35.90
N PRO A 310 13.46 -14.47 37.17
CA PRO A 310 12.25 -15.10 37.66
C PRO A 310 11.01 -14.51 36.98
N ARG A 311 10.14 -15.41 36.50
CA ARG A 311 8.77 -15.07 36.08
C ARG A 311 8.08 -14.32 37.24
N PRO A 312 7.36 -13.21 37.01
CA PRO A 312 6.43 -12.72 38.00
C PRO A 312 5.36 -13.81 38.21
N SER A 313 5.33 -14.33 39.43
CA SER A 313 4.32 -15.26 39.93
C SER A 313 2.92 -14.72 39.63
N LEU A 314 2.09 -15.56 39.03
CA LEU A 314 0.63 -15.47 39.09
C LEU A 314 0.22 -15.21 40.55
N VAL A 315 -0.18 -13.97 40.84
CA VAL A 315 -0.99 -13.68 42.01
C VAL A 315 -2.37 -14.24 41.69
N GLN A 316 -2.68 -15.38 42.29
CA GLN A 316 -4.07 -15.81 42.47
C GLN A 316 -4.77 -14.72 43.28
N LEU A 317 -5.59 -13.91 42.62
CA LEU A 317 -6.67 -13.21 43.31
C LEU A 317 -7.74 -14.27 43.61
N GLN A 318 -7.86 -14.61 44.89
CA GLN A 318 -9.03 -15.28 45.41
C GLN A 318 -10.29 -14.44 45.13
N PRO A 319 -11.44 -15.07 44.87
CA PRO A 319 -12.71 -14.37 44.74
C PRO A 319 -13.07 -13.75 46.10
N PHE A 320 -13.35 -12.45 46.12
CA PHE A 320 -14.05 -11.82 47.23
C PHE A 320 -15.54 -11.96 46.97
N ASP A 321 -16.17 -12.79 47.79
CA ASP A 321 -17.62 -12.88 47.96
C ASP A 321 -18.20 -11.60 48.55
N GLU A 322 -19.51 -11.52 48.35
CA GLU A 322 -20.46 -10.41 48.50
C GLU A 322 -20.68 -9.89 49.94
N GLU A 323 -21.43 -8.77 49.97
CA GLU A 323 -22.36 -8.30 51.01
C GLU A 323 -21.90 -7.23 52.03
N GLU A 324 -22.31 -5.99 51.74
CA GLU A 324 -23.01 -5.02 52.63
C GLU A 324 -23.27 -3.79 51.73
N GLY A 325 -24.46 -3.24 51.49
CA GLY A 325 -25.76 -3.30 52.14
C GLY A 325 -26.33 -1.88 52.18
N VAL A 326 -27.51 -1.68 51.55
CA VAL A 326 -28.57 -0.73 51.96
C VAL A 326 -28.33 0.76 51.55
N ARG A 327 -29.14 1.44 50.71
CA ARG A 327 -30.61 1.65 50.77
C ARG A 327 -31.29 1.91 49.42
N ILE A 328 -32.40 1.19 49.30
CA ILE A 328 -33.53 1.32 48.38
C ILE A 328 -34.38 2.54 48.76
N ILE A 329 -34.81 3.33 47.77
CA ILE A 329 -36.15 3.94 47.76
C ILE A 329 -36.85 3.36 46.52
N GLY A 330 -37.94 2.65 46.78
CA GLY A 330 -38.68 1.84 45.81
C GLY A 330 -39.65 2.61 44.91
N PRO A 331 -40.43 1.87 44.10
CA PRO A 331 -40.92 2.31 42.80
C PRO A 331 -42.35 2.85 42.85
N VAL A 332 -42.73 3.64 41.83
CA VAL A 332 -44.14 3.88 41.49
C VAL A 332 -44.37 3.68 39.99
N SER A 333 -45.03 2.56 39.72
CA SER A 333 -46.07 2.26 38.74
C SER A 333 -46.20 3.03 37.41
N ALA A 334 -46.35 2.20 36.38
CA ALA A 334 -46.83 2.43 35.03
C ALA A 334 -47.89 3.51 34.83
N GLN A 335 -47.73 4.30 33.76
CA GLN A 335 -48.85 4.82 32.99
C GLN A 335 -48.45 5.04 31.52
N GLU A 336 -49.44 4.74 30.68
CA GLU A 336 -49.47 4.61 29.22
C GLU A 336 -49.78 5.98 28.56
N SER A 337 -49.01 6.32 27.51
CA SER A 337 -49.25 7.21 26.34
C SER A 337 -49.84 8.63 26.55
N PRO A 338 -49.33 9.69 25.87
CA PRO A 338 -49.76 10.01 24.48
C PRO A 338 -48.68 10.68 23.57
N PRO A 339 -48.95 10.89 22.27
CA PRO A 339 -47.94 11.27 21.26
C PRO A 339 -47.64 12.78 21.24
N GLU A 340 -46.41 13.12 20.86
CA GLU A 340 -45.91 14.49 20.73
C GLU A 340 -46.15 15.05 19.29
N PRO A 341 -46.44 16.35 19.12
CA PRO A 341 -47.34 16.84 18.07
C PRO A 341 -46.66 17.42 16.82
N GLU A 342 -47.48 17.60 15.77
CA GLU A 342 -47.18 18.36 14.55
C GLU A 342 -46.73 19.81 14.84
N PRO A 343 -45.78 20.36 14.05
CA PRO A 343 -45.39 21.76 14.17
C PRO A 343 -46.40 22.69 13.46
N ALA A 344 -47.03 23.59 14.23
CA ALA A 344 -47.79 24.74 13.75
C ALA A 344 -46.87 25.98 13.59
N PRO A 345 -47.27 26.99 12.79
CA PRO A 345 -46.38 27.77 11.94
C PRO A 345 -45.75 28.98 12.64
N VAL A 346 -44.51 29.29 12.27
CA VAL A 346 -43.82 30.52 12.66
C VAL A 346 -44.08 31.59 11.59
N ALA A 347 -44.71 32.69 12.00
CA ALA A 347 -44.93 33.90 11.21
C ALA A 347 -43.61 34.72 11.08
N PRO A 348 -43.51 35.62 10.08
CA PRO A 348 -42.25 35.98 9.45
C PRO A 348 -41.43 36.96 10.28
N VAL A 349 -40.13 36.69 10.39
CA VAL A 349 -39.13 37.65 10.88
C VAL A 349 -38.47 38.30 9.68
N GLU A 350 -38.37 39.61 9.76
CA GLU A 350 -37.95 40.58 8.77
C GLU A 350 -36.55 40.32 8.20
N GLU A 351 -36.41 40.67 6.92
CA GLU A 351 -35.19 40.66 6.12
C GLU A 351 -34.05 41.43 6.82
N ALA A 352 -33.04 40.68 7.26
CA ALA A 352 -31.70 41.21 7.51
C ALA A 352 -30.83 40.86 6.29
N THR A 353 -30.60 41.87 5.46
CA THR A 353 -29.40 42.10 4.64
C THR A 353 -28.63 40.85 4.18
N SER A 354 -28.87 40.46 2.94
CA SER A 354 -27.95 39.66 2.14
C SER A 354 -26.57 40.34 2.08
N GLU A 355 -25.62 39.82 2.85
CA GLU A 355 -24.21 40.11 2.65
C GLU A 355 -23.79 39.45 1.33
N GLU A 356 -23.43 40.27 0.34
CA GLU A 356 -22.76 39.84 -0.88
C GLU A 356 -21.43 39.17 -0.47
N HIS A 357 -21.35 37.85 -0.57
CA HIS A 357 -20.08 37.15 -0.51
C HIS A 357 -19.25 37.53 -1.76
N PRO A 358 -17.98 37.94 -1.60
CA PRO A 358 -17.14 38.30 -2.75
C PRO A 358 -16.94 37.07 -3.64
N GLU A 359 -17.12 37.25 -4.96
CA GLU A 359 -16.76 36.24 -5.96
C GLU A 359 -15.30 35.84 -5.74
N GLY A 360 -15.07 34.56 -5.43
CA GLY A 360 -13.75 34.04 -5.04
C GLY A 360 -13.70 33.38 -3.65
N SER A 361 -14.83 33.21 -2.97
CA SER A 361 -14.88 32.37 -1.77
C SER A 361 -14.50 30.92 -2.10
N VAL A 362 -13.77 30.29 -1.18
CA VAL A 362 -13.31 28.90 -1.26
C VAL A 362 -14.46 27.93 -1.49
N ASP A 363 -15.68 28.28 -1.05
CA ASP A 363 -16.89 27.48 -1.29
C ASP A 363 -17.32 27.43 -2.77
N ASP A 364 -17.10 28.49 -3.54
CA ASP A 364 -17.33 28.51 -4.99
C ASP A 364 -16.29 27.65 -5.73
N LEU A 365 -15.06 27.61 -5.22
CA LEU A 365 -14.01 26.73 -5.71
C LEU A 365 -14.38 25.26 -5.46
N PHE A 366 -14.90 24.94 -4.27
CA PHE A 366 -15.37 23.59 -3.94
C PHE A 366 -16.67 23.21 -4.67
N ALA A 367 -17.52 24.18 -5.02
CA ALA A 367 -18.67 23.95 -5.88
C ALA A 367 -18.23 23.63 -7.32
N ARG A 368 -17.26 24.37 -7.86
CA ARG A 368 -16.67 24.12 -9.18
C ARG A 368 -15.93 22.78 -9.25
N LEU A 369 -15.12 22.46 -8.23
CA LEU A 369 -14.38 21.19 -8.17
C LEU A 369 -15.31 19.98 -8.05
N ARG A 370 -16.45 20.12 -7.36
CA ARG A 370 -17.49 19.08 -7.29
C ARG A 370 -18.20 18.89 -8.63
N ALA A 371 -18.53 19.98 -9.34
CA ALA A 371 -19.15 19.93 -10.65
C ALA A 371 -18.22 19.30 -11.71
N GLU A 372 -16.93 19.63 -11.67
CA GLU A 372 -15.92 19.06 -12.57
C GLU A 372 -15.70 17.57 -12.31
N ARG A 373 -15.65 17.16 -11.03
CA ARG A 373 -15.54 15.74 -10.66
C ARG A 373 -16.79 14.94 -11.05
N GLN A 374 -17.98 15.52 -10.94
CA GLN A 374 -19.21 14.90 -11.44
C GLN A 374 -19.19 14.75 -12.97
N GLY A 375 -18.70 15.76 -13.69
CA GLY A 375 -18.53 15.69 -15.16
C GLY A 375 -17.54 14.60 -15.59
N ALA A 376 -16.43 14.44 -14.86
CA ALA A 376 -15.45 13.38 -15.11
C ALA A 376 -16.02 11.97 -14.87
N VAL A 377 -16.85 11.79 -13.83
CA VAL A 377 -17.52 10.51 -13.53
C VAL A 377 -18.55 10.16 -14.61
N ILE A 378 -19.34 11.13 -15.07
CA ILE A 378 -20.30 10.91 -16.18
C ILE A 378 -19.56 10.54 -17.48
N LYS A 379 -18.43 11.19 -17.76
CA LYS A 379 -17.61 10.88 -18.94
C LYS A 379 -16.97 9.49 -18.86
N ALA A 380 -16.51 9.07 -17.68
CA ALA A 380 -15.99 7.73 -17.45
C ALA A 380 -17.09 6.66 -17.61
N GLN A 381 -18.30 6.92 -17.11
CA GLN A 381 -19.44 6.02 -17.30
C GLN A 381 -19.89 5.92 -18.77
N GLN A 382 -19.77 7.00 -19.54
CA GLN A 382 -20.06 6.98 -20.99
C GLN A 382 -19.01 6.21 -21.81
N VAL A 383 -17.74 6.21 -21.39
CA VAL A 383 -16.69 5.42 -22.04
C VAL A 383 -16.91 3.93 -21.77
N LEU A 384 -17.24 3.57 -20.53
CA LEU A 384 -17.56 2.18 -20.15
C LEU A 384 -18.83 1.67 -20.87
N ALA A 385 -19.84 2.52 -21.03
CA ALA A 385 -21.06 2.15 -21.77
C ALA A 385 -20.87 2.02 -23.28
N ASN A 386 -19.83 2.62 -23.86
CA ASN A 386 -19.51 2.50 -25.29
C ASN A 386 -18.65 1.28 -25.62
N ASP A 387 -17.97 0.67 -24.64
CA ASP A 387 -17.20 -0.57 -24.82
C ASP A 387 -18.06 -1.84 -24.81
N GLU A 388 -19.28 -1.78 -24.23
CA GLU A 388 -20.20 -2.93 -24.18
C GLU A 388 -21.03 -3.14 -25.47
N LEU A 389 -20.86 -2.28 -26.50
CA LEU A 389 -21.58 -2.36 -27.78
C LEU A 389 -20.64 -2.31 -29.00
N GLY A 390 -19.49 -2.99 -28.92
CA GLY A 390 -18.56 -3.19 -30.03
C GLY A 390 -18.50 -4.64 -30.48
N ALA A 391 -19.33 -5.00 -31.47
CA ALA A 391 -19.30 -6.31 -32.11
C ALA A 391 -17.93 -6.62 -32.76
N ALA A 392 -17.44 -7.84 -32.53
CA ALA A 392 -16.25 -8.41 -33.15
C ALA A 392 -16.30 -8.39 -34.69
N PRO A 393 -15.15 -8.25 -35.36
CA PRO A 393 -14.93 -8.86 -36.65
C PRO A 393 -13.89 -9.97 -36.54
N GLU A 394 -14.27 -11.15 -37.04
CA GLU A 394 -13.37 -12.23 -37.45
C GLU A 394 -12.40 -11.72 -38.52
N ALA A 395 -11.11 -12.08 -38.41
CA ALA A 395 -10.19 -12.10 -39.55
C ALA A 395 -9.07 -13.13 -39.31
N ASP A 396 -9.17 -14.19 -40.11
CA ASP A 396 -8.19 -15.21 -40.43
C ASP A 396 -6.92 -14.60 -41.09
N ALA A 397 -5.72 -15.02 -40.69
CA ALA A 397 -4.50 -15.18 -41.53
C ALA A 397 -3.18 -15.16 -40.71
N ARG A 398 -2.55 -16.35 -40.63
CA ARG A 398 -1.10 -16.63 -40.68
C ARG A 398 -0.20 -15.46 -41.11
N VAL A 399 0.83 -15.14 -40.30
CA VAL A 399 2.25 -14.97 -40.70
C VAL A 399 3.15 -15.15 -39.47
N GLU A 400 4.03 -16.15 -39.49
CA GLU A 400 5.19 -16.28 -38.59
C GLU A 400 6.33 -15.36 -39.06
N PRO A 401 7.15 -14.79 -38.15
CA PRO A 401 8.47 -14.32 -38.52
C PRO A 401 9.53 -15.35 -38.10
N GLU A 402 10.14 -15.99 -39.11
CA GLU A 402 11.43 -16.66 -38.96
C GLU A 402 12.50 -15.65 -38.52
N LEU A 403 13.24 -15.99 -37.46
CA LEU A 403 14.53 -15.37 -37.17
C LEU A 403 15.56 -16.48 -36.93
N HIS A 404 16.32 -16.73 -38.00
CA HIS A 404 17.52 -17.55 -38.02
C HIS A 404 18.58 -16.99 -37.06
N VAL A 405 19.02 -17.80 -36.09
CA VAL A 405 20.34 -17.66 -35.45
C VAL A 405 21.09 -18.98 -35.58
N VAL A 406 22.32 -18.87 -36.09
CA VAL A 406 23.18 -19.96 -36.52
C VAL A 406 23.94 -20.56 -35.32
N GLY A 407 23.63 -21.82 -35.01
CA GLY A 407 24.53 -22.92 -34.65
C GLY A 407 25.63 -22.76 -33.60
N ALA A 408 25.47 -23.45 -32.47
CA ALA A 408 26.50 -24.34 -31.91
C ALA A 408 25.85 -25.42 -31.04
N VAL A 409 25.98 -26.67 -31.47
CA VAL A 409 25.47 -27.88 -30.81
C VAL A 409 26.22 -28.12 -29.50
N VAL A 410 25.50 -28.14 -28.38
CA VAL A 410 25.84 -28.88 -27.16
C VAL A 410 24.56 -29.53 -26.68
N GLU A 411 24.63 -30.83 -26.40
CA GLU A 411 23.52 -31.74 -26.09
C GLU A 411 22.51 -31.17 -25.09
N ASP A 412 21.25 -31.28 -25.50
CA ASP A 412 20.02 -31.12 -24.74
C ASP A 412 20.09 -31.84 -23.38
N GLN A 413 19.95 -31.07 -22.30
CA GLN A 413 19.18 -31.52 -21.15
C GLN A 413 17.91 -30.69 -21.14
N VAL A 414 16.86 -31.28 -21.72
CA VAL A 414 15.47 -30.83 -21.67
C VAL A 414 15.12 -30.49 -20.21
N PRO A 415 14.59 -29.30 -19.89
CA PRO A 415 13.96 -29.07 -18.60
C PRO A 415 12.84 -30.10 -18.48
N GLU A 416 12.92 -30.92 -17.45
CA GLU A 416 11.94 -31.94 -17.06
C GLU A 416 10.52 -31.43 -17.36
N GLU A 417 9.85 -32.06 -18.34
CA GLU A 417 8.46 -31.73 -18.66
C GLU A 417 7.64 -31.94 -17.39
N ILE A 418 7.15 -30.84 -16.82
CA ILE A 418 6.18 -30.88 -15.72
C ILE A 418 5.05 -31.82 -16.17
N PRO A 419 4.76 -32.91 -15.44
CA PRO A 419 3.70 -33.83 -15.80
C PRO A 419 2.41 -33.05 -16.12
N ALA A 420 1.70 -33.42 -17.19
CA ALA A 420 0.49 -32.72 -17.61
C ALA A 420 -0.58 -32.58 -16.51
N GLU A 421 -0.55 -33.46 -15.49
CA GLU A 421 -1.38 -33.39 -14.28
C GLU A 421 -0.97 -32.27 -13.31
N GLU A 422 0.33 -31.98 -13.14
CA GLU A 422 0.83 -30.86 -12.32
C GLU A 422 0.57 -29.51 -13.00
N ALA A 423 0.70 -29.44 -14.33
CA ALA A 423 0.35 -28.25 -15.10
C ALA A 423 -1.16 -27.95 -15.05
N ALA A 424 -2.01 -28.97 -15.09
CA ALA A 424 -3.47 -28.82 -14.93
C ALA A 424 -3.86 -28.44 -13.49
N GLY A 425 -3.15 -28.95 -12.49
CA GLY A 425 -3.34 -28.57 -11.08
C GLY A 425 -2.96 -27.11 -10.81
N ALA A 426 -1.88 -26.63 -11.41
CA ALA A 426 -1.46 -25.22 -11.31
C ALA A 426 -2.48 -24.25 -11.93
N ASP A 427 -3.11 -24.63 -13.05
CA ASP A 427 -4.16 -23.82 -13.70
C ASP A 427 -5.45 -23.77 -12.86
N ALA A 428 -5.83 -24.89 -12.24
CA ALA A 428 -6.96 -24.95 -11.31
C ALA A 428 -6.72 -24.13 -10.03
N ASP A 429 -5.51 -24.17 -9.47
CA ASP A 429 -5.12 -23.39 -8.30
C ASP A 429 -5.16 -21.88 -8.57
N ARG A 430 -4.74 -21.47 -9.77
CA ARG A 430 -4.83 -20.08 -10.22
C ARG A 430 -6.28 -19.61 -10.29
N ALA A 431 -7.18 -20.41 -10.86
CA ALA A 431 -8.60 -20.07 -10.93
C ALA A 431 -9.24 -19.92 -9.53
N LEU A 432 -8.83 -20.74 -8.55
CA LEU A 432 -9.31 -20.63 -7.16
C LEU A 432 -8.82 -19.33 -6.48
N LEU A 433 -7.59 -18.91 -6.77
CA LEU A 433 -7.04 -17.64 -6.27
C LEU A 433 -7.74 -16.43 -6.88
N GLU A 434 -8.00 -16.46 -8.19
CA GLU A 434 -8.77 -15.41 -8.88
C GLU A 434 -10.19 -15.30 -8.31
N GLN A 435 -10.87 -16.43 -8.10
CA GLN A 435 -12.19 -16.46 -7.49
C GLN A 435 -12.20 -15.89 -6.05
N ARG A 436 -11.16 -16.18 -5.25
CA ARG A 436 -11.00 -15.55 -3.93
C ARG A 436 -10.87 -14.04 -4.05
N ASP A 437 -10.03 -13.56 -4.95
CA ASP A 437 -9.78 -12.13 -5.12
C ASP A 437 -11.03 -11.37 -5.55
N GLU A 438 -11.84 -11.96 -6.45
CA GLU A 438 -13.16 -11.46 -6.81
C GLU A 438 -14.12 -11.39 -5.60
N CYS A 439 -14.13 -12.42 -4.75
CA CYS A 439 -14.95 -12.42 -3.53
C CYS A 439 -14.53 -11.31 -2.55
N LEU A 440 -13.23 -10.98 -2.50
CA LEU A 440 -12.69 -10.00 -1.57
C LEU A 440 -12.76 -8.57 -2.10
N GLU A 441 -12.91 -8.33 -3.41
CA GLU A 441 -12.78 -7.00 -4.02
C GLU A 441 -13.77 -5.96 -3.44
N ALA A 442 -15.05 -6.33 -3.34
CA ALA A 442 -16.10 -5.46 -2.81
C ALA A 442 -15.90 -5.16 -1.32
N VAL A 443 -15.57 -6.19 -0.54
CA VAL A 443 -15.35 -6.10 0.91
C VAL A 443 -14.08 -5.30 1.22
N ALA A 444 -13.02 -5.48 0.42
CA ALA A 444 -11.79 -4.71 0.49
C ALA A 444 -12.05 -3.23 0.23
N SER A 445 -12.84 -2.93 -0.80
CA SER A 445 -13.24 -1.56 -1.13
C SER A 445 -14.06 -0.91 -0.01
N ASP A 446 -14.99 -1.64 0.63
CA ASP A 446 -15.76 -1.14 1.77
C ASP A 446 -14.87 -0.89 3.01
N LEU A 447 -14.04 -1.87 3.39
CA LEU A 447 -13.13 -1.74 4.53
C LEU A 447 -12.17 -0.56 4.34
N MET A 448 -11.54 -0.45 3.17
CA MET A 448 -10.65 0.67 2.86
C MET A 448 -11.36 2.02 2.96
N ARG A 449 -12.59 2.12 2.45
CA ARG A 449 -13.39 3.35 2.54
C ARG A 449 -13.69 3.71 3.98
N ARG A 450 -14.07 2.75 4.82
CA ARG A 450 -14.34 2.96 6.25
C ARG A 450 -13.08 3.39 7.00
N LEU A 451 -11.97 2.68 6.84
CA LEU A 451 -10.70 3.00 7.50
C LEU A 451 -10.18 4.38 7.07
N LYS A 452 -10.23 4.71 5.77
CA LYS A 452 -9.84 6.03 5.26
C LYS A 452 -10.73 7.15 5.80
N ARG A 453 -12.01 6.88 6.04
CA ARG A 453 -12.93 7.83 6.68
C ARG A 453 -12.58 8.04 8.15
N VAL A 454 -12.35 6.96 8.92
CA VAL A 454 -11.91 7.08 10.32
C VAL A 454 -10.60 7.86 10.42
N LEU A 455 -9.60 7.55 9.57
CA LEU A 455 -8.35 8.31 9.49
C LEU A 455 -8.57 9.80 9.19
N GLN A 456 -9.47 10.13 8.26
CA GLN A 456 -9.77 11.52 7.91
C GLN A 456 -10.47 12.26 9.04
N ASP A 457 -11.49 11.65 9.64
CA ASP A 457 -12.30 12.24 10.70
C ASP A 457 -11.43 12.46 11.95
N GLU A 458 -10.57 11.50 12.28
CA GLU A 458 -9.59 11.60 13.36
C GLU A 458 -8.53 12.68 13.10
N GLN A 459 -7.96 12.72 11.89
CA GLN A 459 -7.02 13.78 11.51
C GLN A 459 -7.65 15.17 11.67
N ASN A 460 -8.87 15.37 11.19
CA ASN A 460 -9.59 16.63 11.31
C ASN A 460 -9.83 17.00 12.78
N GLU A 461 -10.28 16.04 13.59
CA GLU A 461 -10.53 16.23 15.02
C GLU A 461 -9.24 16.64 15.77
N ILE A 462 -8.11 15.98 15.50
CA ILE A 462 -6.84 16.30 16.16
C ILE A 462 -6.31 17.66 15.72
N LEU A 463 -6.38 17.98 14.41
CA LEU A 463 -5.98 19.29 13.90
C LEU A 463 -6.87 20.41 14.47
N ASP A 464 -8.18 20.17 14.64
CA ASP A 464 -9.08 21.11 15.31
C ASP A 464 -8.73 21.33 16.78
N ARG A 465 -8.44 20.26 17.53
CA ARG A 465 -7.97 20.38 18.92
C ARG A 465 -6.65 21.16 19.01
N LEU A 466 -5.71 20.92 18.10
CA LEU A 466 -4.45 21.65 18.01
C LEU A 466 -4.65 23.14 17.68
N ARG A 467 -5.59 23.46 16.77
CA ARG A 467 -5.96 24.85 16.48
C ARG A 467 -6.57 25.55 17.69
N GLN A 468 -7.45 24.85 18.43
CA GLN A 468 -8.13 25.40 19.60
C GLN A 468 -7.19 25.60 20.80
N SER A 469 -6.15 24.78 20.94
CA SER A 469 -5.18 24.89 22.02
C SER A 469 -4.21 26.09 21.88
N ARG A 470 -4.23 26.79 20.73
CA ARG A 470 -3.37 27.95 20.41
C ARG A 470 -1.88 27.70 20.72
N GLY A 471 -1.39 26.50 20.44
CA GLY A 471 0.03 26.17 20.64
C GLY A 471 0.44 25.88 22.09
N ARG A 472 -0.54 25.67 22.99
CA ARG A 472 -0.24 25.36 24.41
C ARG A 472 -0.19 23.87 24.73
N ALA A 473 -0.71 23.02 23.85
CA ALA A 473 -0.77 21.58 24.05
C ALA A 473 0.21 20.89 23.09
N ARG A 474 0.90 19.85 23.55
CA ARG A 474 1.76 19.07 22.66
C ARG A 474 0.89 18.29 21.68
N PRO A 475 1.36 18.03 20.45
CA PRO A 475 0.63 17.20 19.48
C PRO A 475 0.28 15.81 19.99
N GLU A 476 1.12 15.26 20.87
CA GLU A 476 0.88 13.98 21.53
C GLU A 476 -0.30 14.03 22.49
N ASP A 477 -0.55 15.17 23.12
CA ASP A 477 -1.68 15.39 24.05
C ASP A 477 -3.01 15.54 23.31
N ALA A 478 -2.98 15.82 22.00
CA ALA A 478 -4.17 15.98 21.18
C ALA A 478 -4.72 14.62 20.66
N LEU A 479 -3.91 13.56 20.71
CA LEU A 479 -4.33 12.21 20.34
C LEU A 479 -5.27 11.62 21.41
N PRO A 480 -6.31 10.84 21.02
CA PRO A 480 -7.06 10.01 21.95
C PRO A 480 -6.15 9.02 22.70
N SER A 481 -6.67 8.29 23.69
CA SER A 481 -5.92 7.15 24.25
C SER A 481 -5.70 6.07 23.17
N ALA A 482 -4.64 5.26 23.28
CA ALA A 482 -4.37 4.21 22.30
C ALA A 482 -5.53 3.22 22.20
N VAL A 483 -6.17 2.92 23.34
CA VAL A 483 -7.32 2.01 23.43
C VAL A 483 -8.55 2.61 22.73
N ASP A 484 -8.85 3.89 22.98
CA ASP A 484 -10.00 4.56 22.35
C ASP A 484 -9.80 4.75 20.85
N GLN A 485 -8.56 5.03 20.44
CA GLN A 485 -8.19 5.13 19.03
C GLN A 485 -8.39 3.77 18.34
N ALA A 486 -7.81 2.70 18.88
CA ALA A 486 -7.98 1.35 18.34
C ALA A 486 -9.45 0.92 18.30
N ALA A 487 -10.24 1.29 19.31
CA ALA A 487 -11.67 0.99 19.34
C ALA A 487 -12.43 1.53 18.12
N ARG A 488 -12.13 2.77 17.68
CA ARG A 488 -12.75 3.38 16.49
C ARG A 488 -12.46 2.59 15.22
N TYR A 489 -11.22 2.13 15.04
CA TYR A 489 -10.81 1.34 13.87
C TYR A 489 -11.38 -0.08 13.92
N ARG A 490 -11.37 -0.72 15.09
CA ARG A 490 -11.97 -2.03 15.30
C ARG A 490 -13.44 -1.99 14.91
N ASP A 491 -14.21 -1.05 15.46
CA ASP A 491 -15.66 -0.98 15.23
C ASP A 491 -15.99 -0.75 13.74
N ALA A 492 -15.13 -0.04 13.01
CA ALA A 492 -15.24 0.12 11.56
C ALA A 492 -14.90 -1.16 10.76
N ALA A 493 -14.07 -2.05 11.31
CA ALA A 493 -13.56 -3.25 10.65
C ALA A 493 -14.34 -4.54 10.97
N VAL A 494 -15.08 -4.61 12.08
CA VAL A 494 -15.81 -5.85 12.49
C VAL A 494 -16.71 -6.38 11.38
N ALA A 495 -17.56 -5.53 10.79
CA ALA A 495 -18.52 -5.98 9.79
C ALA A 495 -17.86 -6.45 8.49
N PRO A 496 -16.92 -5.70 7.86
CA PRO A 496 -16.21 -6.19 6.68
C PRO A 496 -15.42 -7.49 6.92
N LEU A 497 -14.79 -7.66 8.09
CA LEU A 497 -14.04 -8.88 8.39
C LEU A 497 -14.97 -10.09 8.61
N ALA A 498 -16.13 -9.89 9.22
CA ALA A 498 -17.16 -10.93 9.32
C ALA A 498 -17.72 -11.32 7.94
N GLU A 499 -17.90 -10.35 7.05
CA GLU A 499 -18.33 -10.57 5.67
C GLU A 499 -17.28 -11.36 4.87
N ALA A 500 -16.00 -11.01 4.98
CA ALA A 500 -14.91 -11.76 4.34
C ALA A 500 -14.85 -13.21 4.82
N ALA A 501 -15.03 -13.44 6.13
CA ALA A 501 -15.09 -14.79 6.69
C ALA A 501 -16.31 -15.59 6.20
N SER A 502 -17.47 -14.94 6.08
CA SER A 502 -18.67 -15.55 5.50
C SER A 502 -18.48 -15.89 4.02
N GLY A 503 -17.74 -15.05 3.28
CA GLY A 503 -17.32 -15.32 1.91
C GLY A 503 -16.43 -16.56 1.81
N GLY A 504 -15.43 -16.68 2.68
CA GLY A 504 -14.57 -17.87 2.76
C GLY A 504 -15.32 -19.15 3.17
N ALA A 505 -16.26 -19.04 4.09
CA ALA A 505 -17.13 -20.16 4.45
C ALA A 505 -17.94 -20.67 3.26
N SER A 506 -18.59 -19.74 2.55
CA SER A 506 -19.37 -20.03 1.35
C SER A 506 -18.51 -20.61 0.22
N PHE A 507 -17.28 -20.10 0.08
CA PHE A 507 -16.29 -20.60 -0.89
C PHE A 507 -15.97 -22.09 -0.66
N SER A 508 -15.88 -22.52 0.61
CA SER A 508 -15.62 -23.93 0.97
C SER A 508 -16.84 -24.86 0.84
N GLY A 509 -17.99 -24.34 0.38
CA GLY A 509 -19.27 -25.06 0.32
C GLY A 509 -20.03 -25.10 1.64
N GLY A 510 -19.53 -24.44 2.69
CA GLY A 510 -20.22 -24.25 3.96
C GLY A 510 -21.20 -23.09 3.89
N GLY A 511 -22.50 -23.39 3.76
CA GLY A 511 -23.55 -22.37 3.84
C GLY A 511 -24.04 -22.19 5.28
N GLY A 512 -23.52 -21.21 6.01
CA GLY A 512 -23.97 -20.89 7.36
C GLY A 512 -23.24 -19.73 8.02
N ASP A 513 -23.86 -19.17 9.06
CA ASP A 513 -23.22 -18.23 9.99
C ASP A 513 -22.15 -19.01 10.76
N VAL A 514 -20.88 -18.72 10.50
CA VAL A 514 -19.75 -19.47 11.07
C VAL A 514 -19.26 -18.71 12.29
N ASP A 515 -19.05 -19.42 13.41
CA ASP A 515 -18.54 -18.82 14.64
C ASP A 515 -17.07 -18.43 14.46
N VAL A 516 -16.85 -17.19 14.04
CA VAL A 516 -15.53 -16.62 13.79
C VAL A 516 -15.26 -15.45 14.73
N PRO A 517 -14.02 -15.30 15.23
CA PRO A 517 -13.66 -14.24 16.16
C PRO A 517 -13.46 -12.89 15.44
N ALA A 518 -14.44 -12.44 14.64
CA ALA A 518 -14.34 -11.23 13.82
C ALA A 518 -13.99 -9.97 14.63
N ARG A 519 -14.48 -9.88 15.88
CA ARG A 519 -14.11 -8.77 16.79
C ARG A 519 -12.64 -8.81 17.20
N GLN A 520 -12.05 -9.99 17.40
CA GLN A 520 -10.64 -10.13 17.74
C GLN A 520 -9.77 -9.76 16.54
N TRP A 521 -10.10 -10.27 15.34
CA TRP A 521 -9.38 -9.89 14.11
C TRP A 521 -9.45 -8.38 13.83
N ALA A 522 -10.61 -7.77 14.06
CA ALA A 522 -10.76 -6.31 13.97
C ALA A 522 -9.91 -5.56 15.00
N GLN A 523 -9.74 -6.12 16.19
CA GLN A 523 -8.88 -5.55 17.23
C GLN A 523 -7.40 -5.66 16.83
N ASP A 524 -6.97 -6.82 16.32
CA ASP A 524 -5.60 -7.03 15.84
C ASP A 524 -5.25 -6.08 14.69
N LEU A 525 -6.17 -5.88 13.73
CA LEU A 525 -6.07 -4.88 12.67
C LEU A 525 -5.89 -3.47 13.23
N ALA A 526 -6.75 -3.11 14.19
CA ALA A 526 -6.74 -1.79 14.79
C ALA A 526 -5.44 -1.52 15.54
N ASP A 527 -4.94 -2.50 16.30
CA ASP A 527 -3.70 -2.39 17.06
C ASP A 527 -2.48 -2.27 16.14
N GLU A 528 -2.44 -3.00 15.03
CA GLU A 528 -1.38 -2.86 14.02
C GLU A 528 -1.41 -1.46 13.37
N LEU A 529 -2.59 -1.01 12.94
CA LEU A 529 -2.77 0.28 12.28
C LEU A 529 -2.41 1.44 13.21
N VAL A 530 -2.95 1.43 14.43
CA VAL A 530 -2.76 2.48 15.44
C VAL A 530 -1.34 2.45 15.99
N GLY A 531 -0.79 1.27 16.29
CA GLY A 531 0.57 1.11 16.79
C GLY A 531 1.58 1.70 15.80
N GLY A 532 1.48 1.31 14.52
CA GLY A 532 2.34 1.86 13.47
C GLY A 532 2.18 3.37 13.29
N LEU A 533 0.94 3.87 13.30
CA LEU A 533 0.65 5.30 13.15
C LEU A 533 1.26 6.11 14.30
N ARG A 534 1.09 5.65 15.54
CA ARG A 534 1.64 6.32 16.73
C ARG A 534 3.15 6.34 16.72
N GLU A 535 3.79 5.23 16.35
CA GLU A 535 5.25 5.17 16.25
C GLU A 535 5.79 6.10 15.15
N ARG A 536 5.04 6.27 14.05
CA ARG A 536 5.42 7.23 13.02
C ARG A 536 5.28 8.66 13.51
N VAL A 537 4.15 8.98 14.14
CA VAL A 537 3.88 10.31 14.68
C VAL A 537 4.94 10.66 15.71
N SER A 538 5.22 9.80 16.69
CA SER A 538 6.25 10.03 17.70
C SER A 538 7.64 10.24 17.08
N ARG A 539 8.04 9.42 16.10
CA ARG A 539 9.31 9.63 15.37
C ARG A 539 9.37 10.94 14.62
N SER A 540 8.27 11.35 13.96
CA SER A 540 8.20 12.61 13.22
C SER A 540 8.30 13.83 14.14
N LEU A 541 7.66 13.77 15.31
CA LEU A 541 7.70 14.82 16.31
C LEU A 541 9.08 14.90 16.99
N ALA A 542 9.69 13.75 17.32
CA ALA A 542 11.04 13.70 17.87
C ALA A 542 12.09 14.29 16.90
N ALA A 543 11.90 14.08 15.59
CA ALA A 543 12.80 14.63 14.57
C ALA A 543 12.67 16.15 14.37
N ALA A 544 11.50 16.73 14.66
CA ALA A 544 11.28 18.18 14.57
C ALA A 544 12.01 18.95 15.70
N GLY A 545 12.33 18.29 16.81
CA GLY A 545 13.07 18.88 17.95
C GLY A 545 12.23 19.76 18.87
N GLU A 546 12.74 20.08 20.06
CA GLU A 546 12.02 20.86 21.10
C GLU A 546 11.80 22.35 20.72
N SER A 547 12.43 22.82 19.65
CA SER A 547 12.34 24.20 19.16
C SER A 547 11.36 24.37 17.98
N ALA A 548 10.68 23.30 17.56
CA ALA A 548 9.71 23.37 16.47
C ALA A 548 8.51 24.24 16.85
N GLU A 549 8.08 25.12 15.96
CA GLU A 549 6.85 25.88 16.16
C GLU A 549 5.65 24.93 16.12
N ASP A 550 4.56 25.26 16.81
CA ASP A 550 3.37 24.40 16.86
C ASP A 550 2.77 24.10 15.47
N SER A 551 3.04 24.99 14.49
CA SER A 551 2.69 24.79 13.08
C SER A 551 3.44 23.59 12.47
N ASP A 552 4.74 23.46 12.72
CA ASP A 552 5.58 22.39 12.16
C ASP A 552 5.16 21.01 12.67
N ALA A 553 4.70 20.97 13.92
CA ALA A 553 4.25 19.76 14.57
C ALA A 553 2.87 19.30 14.04
N ALA A 554 1.96 20.25 13.78
CA ALA A 554 0.69 19.99 13.11
C ALA A 554 0.89 19.52 11.66
N ASP A 555 1.84 20.10 10.93
CA ASP A 555 2.17 19.70 9.56
C ASP A 555 2.79 18.29 9.51
N SER A 556 3.69 17.97 10.45
CA SER A 556 4.30 16.65 10.59
C SER A 556 3.26 15.56 10.91
N LEU A 557 2.34 15.85 11.84
CA LEU A 557 1.19 15.00 12.12
C LEU A 557 0.33 14.81 10.87
N GLY A 558 0.02 15.91 10.17
CA GLY A 558 -0.74 15.90 8.93
C GLY A 558 -0.11 15.00 7.86
N ALA A 559 1.22 15.05 7.72
CA ALA A 559 1.98 14.20 6.81
C ALA A 559 1.92 12.72 7.20
N ALA A 560 2.05 12.38 8.49
CA ALA A 560 1.95 11.01 8.97
C ALA A 560 0.57 10.37 8.66
N TYR A 561 -0.52 11.08 8.94
CA TYR A 561 -1.88 10.61 8.62
C TYR A 561 -2.11 10.46 7.11
N ARG A 562 -1.60 11.41 6.30
CA ARG A 562 -1.68 11.31 4.83
C ARG A 562 -0.95 10.07 4.32
N GLN A 563 0.27 9.82 4.80
CA GLN A 563 1.05 8.64 4.44
C GLN A 563 0.30 7.34 4.78
N TRP A 564 -0.27 7.24 5.99
CA TRP A 564 -1.03 6.06 6.39
C TRP A 564 -2.26 5.85 5.51
N LYS A 565 -2.94 6.94 5.16
CA LYS A 565 -4.13 6.92 4.32
C LYS A 565 -3.83 6.50 2.87
N THR A 566 -2.66 6.84 2.33
CA THR A 566 -2.31 6.55 0.93
C THR A 566 -1.56 5.24 0.74
N GLU A 567 -0.65 4.89 1.64
CA GLU A 567 0.29 3.78 1.43
C GLU A 567 -0.02 2.56 2.31
N ARG A 568 -0.24 2.78 3.62
CA ARG A 568 -0.21 1.67 4.59
C ARG A 568 -1.56 1.02 4.85
N VAL A 569 -2.65 1.79 4.83
CA VAL A 569 -4.01 1.30 5.18
C VAL A 569 -4.48 0.16 4.27
N GLU A 570 -4.11 0.21 2.99
CA GLU A 570 -4.50 -0.79 2.00
C GLU A 570 -3.81 -2.13 2.25
N GLN A 571 -2.51 -2.12 2.57
CA GLN A 571 -1.75 -3.33 2.86
C GLN A 571 -2.25 -4.03 4.12
N ILE A 572 -2.52 -3.27 5.19
CA ILE A 572 -3.07 -3.81 6.44
C ILE A 572 -4.48 -4.38 6.19
N ALA A 573 -5.34 -3.63 5.50
CA ALA A 573 -6.69 -4.08 5.18
C ALA A 573 -6.68 -5.41 4.40
N ARG A 574 -5.87 -5.52 3.35
CA ARG A 574 -5.76 -6.76 2.55
C ARG A 574 -5.27 -7.94 3.38
N HIS A 575 -4.27 -7.74 4.23
CA HIS A 575 -3.73 -8.81 5.08
C HIS A 575 -4.80 -9.38 6.02
N HIS A 576 -5.51 -8.51 6.74
CA HIS A 576 -6.54 -8.94 7.69
C HIS A 576 -7.80 -9.50 7.00
N LEU A 577 -8.13 -9.03 5.79
CA LEU A 577 -9.19 -9.63 4.98
C LEU A 577 -8.83 -11.05 4.51
N ALA A 578 -7.60 -11.26 4.04
CA ALA A 578 -7.12 -12.59 3.68
C ALA A 578 -7.12 -13.52 4.90
N LEU A 579 -6.74 -13.02 6.07
CA LEU A 579 -6.78 -13.77 7.33
C LEU A 579 -8.22 -14.18 7.68
N ALA A 580 -9.16 -13.24 7.64
CA ALA A 580 -10.57 -13.51 7.94
C ALA A 580 -11.21 -14.47 6.94
N PHE A 581 -10.94 -14.32 5.64
CA PHE A 581 -11.43 -15.21 4.58
C PHE A 581 -10.98 -16.65 4.80
N ASN A 582 -9.66 -16.86 5.00
CA ASN A 582 -9.11 -18.19 5.25
C ASN A 582 -9.55 -18.77 6.60
N GLY A 583 -9.76 -17.92 7.62
CA GLY A 583 -10.38 -18.32 8.88
C GLY A 583 -11.82 -18.81 8.69
N GLY A 584 -12.57 -18.16 7.80
CA GLY A 584 -13.90 -18.60 7.38
C GLY A 584 -13.89 -19.96 6.68
N VAL A 585 -12.97 -20.18 5.73
CA VAL A 585 -12.76 -21.48 5.08
C VAL A 585 -12.46 -22.57 6.12
N LEU A 586 -11.51 -22.30 7.03
CA LEU A 586 -11.11 -23.23 8.08
C LEU A 586 -12.28 -23.59 9.00
N ALA A 587 -13.07 -22.60 9.39
CA ALA A 587 -14.18 -22.80 10.32
C ALA A 587 -15.37 -23.54 9.66
N ALA A 588 -15.60 -23.33 8.36
CA ALA A 588 -16.65 -24.00 7.59
C ALA A 588 -16.31 -25.44 7.17
N ALA A 589 -15.03 -25.80 7.11
CA ALA A 589 -14.58 -27.14 6.77
C ALA A 589 -15.12 -28.19 7.78
N PRO A 590 -15.64 -29.35 7.34
CA PRO A 590 -16.13 -30.39 8.24
C PRO A 590 -15.06 -30.91 9.21
N ASP A 591 -15.46 -31.37 10.39
CA ASP A 591 -14.51 -31.98 11.32
C ASP A 591 -13.94 -33.29 10.73
N GLY A 592 -12.61 -33.43 10.80
CA GLY A 592 -11.89 -34.55 10.19
C GLY A 592 -11.54 -34.37 8.71
N SER A 593 -11.89 -33.24 8.07
CA SER A 593 -11.42 -32.94 6.71
C SER A 593 -9.94 -32.57 6.70
N THR A 594 -9.30 -32.76 5.54
CA THR A 594 -7.97 -32.20 5.26
C THR A 594 -8.08 -30.93 4.41
N LEU A 595 -7.18 -30.00 4.66
CA LEU A 595 -7.11 -28.70 4.01
C LEU A 595 -5.76 -28.57 3.30
N ARG A 596 -5.76 -28.04 2.10
CA ARG A 596 -4.55 -27.80 1.32
C ARG A 596 -4.26 -26.31 1.24
N TRP A 597 -3.00 -25.94 1.46
CA TRP A 597 -2.50 -24.59 1.27
C TRP A 597 -2.18 -24.37 -0.20
N VAL A 598 -2.89 -23.46 -0.85
CA VAL A 598 -2.66 -23.06 -2.23
C VAL A 598 -1.74 -21.84 -2.22
N PHE A 599 -0.55 -22.00 -2.80
CA PHE A 599 0.40 -20.92 -2.95
C PHE A 599 -0.16 -19.91 -3.96
N GLY A 600 -0.45 -18.69 -3.50
CA GLY A 600 -0.87 -17.60 -4.36
C GLY A 600 0.22 -16.56 -4.44
N ASP A 601 0.62 -16.24 -5.67
CA ASP A 601 1.85 -15.57 -6.07
C ASP A 601 1.93 -14.09 -5.64
N PRO A 602 2.74 -13.73 -4.61
CA PRO A 602 3.07 -12.36 -4.29
C PRO A 602 4.61 -12.14 -4.45
N GLY A 603 5.30 -13.02 -5.18
CA GLY A 603 6.77 -13.17 -5.18
C GLY A 603 7.27 -14.39 -4.38
N PRO A 604 8.57 -14.74 -4.47
CA PRO A 604 9.13 -15.93 -3.83
C PRO A 604 9.12 -15.79 -2.30
N CYS A 605 8.20 -16.49 -1.64
CA CYS A 605 8.17 -16.61 -0.19
C CYS A 605 8.44 -18.07 0.21
N PRO A 606 9.60 -18.37 0.84
CA PRO A 606 9.93 -19.72 1.31
C PRO A 606 8.89 -20.29 2.28
N ASP A 607 8.39 -19.47 3.22
CA ASP A 607 7.40 -19.91 4.22
C ASP A 607 6.08 -20.34 3.57
N CYS A 608 5.62 -19.63 2.54
CA CYS A 608 4.39 -19.98 1.84
C CYS A 608 4.57 -21.22 0.96
N ASP A 609 5.75 -21.38 0.37
CA ASP A 609 6.10 -22.55 -0.44
C ASP A 609 6.20 -23.81 0.44
N ASP A 610 6.88 -23.73 1.59
CA ASP A 610 6.97 -24.81 2.58
C ASP A 610 5.58 -25.28 3.05
N ASN A 611 4.65 -24.35 3.27
CA ASN A 611 3.29 -24.68 3.65
C ASN A 611 2.47 -25.32 2.53
N ALA A 612 2.70 -24.91 1.28
CA ALA A 612 2.07 -25.52 0.11
C ALA A 612 2.61 -26.94 -0.13
N LEU A 613 3.93 -27.13 0.01
CA LEU A 613 4.62 -28.42 -0.14
C LEU A 613 4.24 -29.43 0.94
N ALA A 614 3.77 -28.98 2.11
CA ALA A 614 3.24 -29.86 3.15
C ALA A 614 2.06 -30.71 2.69
N GLY A 615 1.32 -30.26 1.66
CA GLY A 615 0.16 -30.97 1.12
C GLY A 615 -1.06 -30.94 2.05
N PRO A 616 -2.02 -31.88 1.88
CA PRO A 616 -3.24 -31.92 2.69
C PRO A 616 -2.94 -32.12 4.18
N THR A 617 -3.29 -31.14 4.99
CA THR A 617 -3.08 -31.10 6.45
C THR A 617 -4.41 -31.23 7.17
N ALA A 618 -4.48 -31.95 8.28
CA ALA A 618 -5.74 -32.12 9.01
C ALA A 618 -6.26 -30.78 9.56
N LYS A 619 -7.59 -30.59 9.52
CA LYS A 619 -8.23 -29.38 10.06
C LYS A 619 -7.76 -29.10 11.49
N GLY A 620 -7.14 -27.93 11.69
CA GLY A 620 -6.70 -27.45 13.00
C GLY A 620 -5.25 -27.76 13.35
N ASP A 621 -4.55 -28.62 12.60
CA ASP A 621 -3.11 -28.81 12.76
C ASP A 621 -2.33 -27.61 12.23
N SER A 622 -1.11 -27.41 12.74
CA SER A 622 -0.20 -26.38 12.25
C SER A 622 0.55 -26.85 11.02
N TYR A 623 0.66 -25.98 10.02
CA TYR A 623 1.57 -26.14 8.88
C TYR A 623 3.04 -26.00 9.33
N PRO A 624 4.05 -26.36 8.49
CA PRO A 624 5.47 -26.35 8.86
C PRO A 624 5.98 -25.06 9.51
N THR A 625 5.46 -23.91 9.09
CA THR A 625 5.83 -22.59 9.62
C THR A 625 5.06 -22.21 10.90
N GLY A 626 4.20 -23.09 11.40
CA GLY A 626 3.46 -22.96 12.67
C GLY A 626 2.06 -22.34 12.56
N GLN A 627 1.71 -21.71 11.44
CA GLN A 627 0.36 -21.16 11.26
C GLN A 627 -0.68 -22.26 10.98
N ARG A 628 -1.95 -22.00 11.30
CA ARG A 628 -3.07 -22.93 11.05
C ARG A 628 -3.79 -22.66 9.72
N HIS A 629 -3.63 -21.47 9.18
CA HIS A 629 -4.18 -21.05 7.89
C HIS A 629 -3.41 -19.82 7.37
N PRO A 630 -3.51 -19.48 6.08
CA PRO A 630 -2.96 -18.24 5.53
C PRO A 630 -3.61 -16.99 6.15
N PRO A 631 -2.94 -15.83 6.12
CA PRO A 631 -1.61 -15.56 5.57
C PRO A 631 -0.45 -15.95 6.51
N ALA A 632 0.70 -16.35 5.94
CA ALA A 632 1.93 -16.62 6.72
C ALA A 632 2.68 -15.32 7.12
N HIS A 633 2.59 -14.28 6.29
CA HIS A 633 3.22 -12.98 6.51
C HIS A 633 2.38 -11.85 5.89
N ALA A 634 2.74 -10.60 6.19
CA ALA A 634 2.13 -9.43 5.56
C ALA A 634 2.33 -9.46 4.03
N GLY A 635 1.24 -9.29 3.26
CA GLY A 635 1.27 -9.35 1.79
C GLY A 635 1.18 -10.77 1.19
N CYS A 636 1.04 -11.81 2.00
CA CYS A 636 0.78 -13.16 1.51
C CYS A 636 -0.60 -13.23 0.83
N GLY A 637 -0.61 -13.70 -0.41
CA GLY A 637 -1.79 -13.91 -1.24
C GLY A 637 -2.18 -15.38 -1.35
N CYS A 638 -1.89 -16.22 -0.35
CA CYS A 638 -2.23 -17.65 -0.36
C CYS A 638 -3.68 -17.91 0.05
N LEU A 639 -4.17 -19.09 -0.32
CA LEU A 639 -5.55 -19.53 -0.08
C LEU A 639 -5.56 -20.90 0.57
N LEU A 640 -6.50 -21.13 1.47
CA LEU A 640 -6.81 -22.43 2.03
C LEU A 640 -7.99 -23.03 1.27
N ILE A 641 -7.92 -24.31 0.91
CA ILE A 641 -9.04 -25.02 0.30
C ILE A 641 -9.29 -26.35 1.01
N ALA A 642 -10.55 -26.77 1.06
CA ALA A 642 -10.89 -28.11 1.54
C ALA A 642 -10.66 -29.13 0.44
N VAL A 643 -9.97 -30.22 0.78
CA VAL A 643 -9.78 -31.35 -0.14
C VAL A 643 -10.94 -32.31 0.07
N PRO A 644 -11.75 -32.62 -0.97
CA PRO A 644 -12.78 -33.64 -0.85
C PRO A 644 -12.10 -34.99 -0.60
N GLY A 645 -12.47 -35.63 0.52
CA GLY A 645 -11.94 -36.92 0.95
C GLY A 645 -12.50 -38.12 0.19
#